data_AF-A0AA39JR29-F1
#
_entry.id   AF-A0AA39JR29-F1
#
_cell.length_a   1.000
_cell.length_b   1.000
_cell.length_c   1.000
_cell.angle_alpha   90.00
_cell.angle_beta   90.00
_cell.angle_gamma   90.00
#
_symmetry.space_group_name_H-M   'P 1'
#
loop_
_entity.id
_entity.type
_entity.pdbx_description
1 polymer ?
#
loop_
_entity_poly.entity_id
_entity_poly.type
_entity_poly.pdbx_seq_one_letter_code
_entity_poly.pdbx_strand_id
1 'polypeptide(L)'
;MSFLSADCGMSSLYNSNASRRVHEYDVYANKLSEVRPDVVKPDISVFQDLIRGELWPGTQRALSEAETSFGKLQYRAEEILSDIIYAVNLPKFQRDGCKSIPIESSSINLLIKYLVFLRFRNSPKYSEIVHRLFYDSDTKGRLDFTLFGHLFSQIRCMVFLKSIAKFLRSDSNKRPTTWDIEDPFKQGRSWQMPNVRADVIEEAINLYCWNVADGSNIVVGVTSDEKVEFLLSDGCYGTLDESFGLKVGDDNVDERDFFFPILPTVAVYILGTITRSSHPRPAEIVLDHESEIDVHLRNAMTLSAVPRMNRSSSSPKLYFSSLPSITRSISSYDEFRCRWIPELFVDYSRLKQRCRQKFLQETITKMLVIKGDIAVTDLTDDVTLIGRDAVGGGAFSDVWKGKWWDQVEGKERAVAVKLLRLVMVQNEKEKLFKRLHAEVLTWHYLCHRNVSQLYGIMQSETSVGMVSAWCEHGTIRHYLKSVNPKADRMKLMHQIASGVAYLHDFRPTIIHGDLKGSNILIDHQGYAIISDFGLSKVMSDFSASSFFAGSMRWMAPEIVRALVEVGSEATMPQVTTASDVYAFGSVCLEVVTGALPYAYRKHDPGVMFDIMAGVKPSRGSNMPDCKALRMLLNRCWNEAPALRPKMGDVLQCLTILNAEAGL
;
A
#
# COMPACT_ATOMS: atom_id res chain seq x y z
N MET A 1 2.00 -25.37 -9.92
CA MET A 1 2.03 -24.03 -9.28
C MET A 1 0.72 -23.89 -8.53
N SER A 2 0.63 -23.76 -7.21
CA SER A 2 -0.64 -23.45 -6.55
C SER A 2 -1.16 -22.09 -7.05
N PHE A 3 -2.03 -22.09 -8.05
CA PHE A 3 -2.86 -20.94 -8.35
C PHE A 3 -3.71 -20.71 -7.11
N LEU A 4 -3.50 -19.56 -6.48
CA LEU A 4 -4.18 -19.11 -5.26
C LEU A 4 -3.83 -19.93 -4.01
N SER A 5 -2.67 -19.66 -3.39
CA SER A 5 -2.51 -19.97 -1.97
C SER A 5 -3.13 -18.87 -1.11
N ALA A 6 -4.46 -18.87 -1.03
CA ALA A 6 -5.08 -18.94 0.28
C ALA A 6 -6.01 -20.17 0.21
N ASP A 7 -5.39 -21.34 0.37
CA ASP A 7 -6.01 -22.64 0.64
C ASP A 7 -6.97 -23.27 -0.39
N CYS A 8 -6.99 -22.84 -1.66
CA CYS A 8 -7.85 -23.44 -2.69
C CYS A 8 -7.13 -23.47 -4.04
N GLY A 9 -6.35 -24.52 -4.26
CA GLY A 9 -5.53 -24.70 -5.45
C GLY A 9 -6.27 -24.56 -6.79
N MET A 10 -5.48 -24.18 -7.81
CA MET A 10 -5.73 -24.46 -9.22
C MET A 10 -4.47 -24.89 -9.97
N SER A 11 -3.80 -25.95 -9.52
CA SER A 11 -2.33 -26.01 -9.65
C SER A 11 -1.71 -26.37 -11.01
N SER A 12 -2.53 -26.73 -12.01
CA SER A 12 -2.10 -27.43 -13.23
C SER A 12 -1.84 -26.55 -14.46
N LEU A 13 -2.22 -25.27 -14.42
CA LEU A 13 -2.44 -24.46 -15.63
C LEU A 13 -1.23 -23.73 -16.23
N TYR A 14 -0.06 -23.75 -15.58
CA TYR A 14 1.11 -22.94 -16.00
C TYR A 14 2.35 -23.72 -16.43
N ASN A 15 2.23 -25.03 -16.65
CA ASN A 15 3.39 -25.87 -16.98
C ASN A 15 4.06 -25.53 -18.35
N SER A 16 3.53 -24.57 -19.11
CA SER A 16 4.10 -24.13 -20.39
C SER A 16 4.98 -22.85 -20.31
N ASN A 17 5.05 -22.14 -19.17
CA ASN A 17 5.77 -20.85 -19.08
C ASN A 17 6.63 -20.69 -17.80
N ALA A 18 7.39 -21.73 -17.44
CA ALA A 18 8.25 -21.82 -16.25
C ALA A 18 9.43 -20.82 -16.16
N SER A 19 9.43 -19.71 -16.93
CA SER A 19 10.55 -18.76 -17.01
C SER A 19 10.22 -17.31 -16.57
N ARG A 20 8.97 -16.97 -16.25
CA ARG A 20 8.60 -15.56 -15.94
C ARG A 20 8.79 -15.26 -14.45
N ARG A 21 9.58 -14.22 -14.13
CA ARG A 21 9.77 -13.73 -12.74
C ARG A 21 8.44 -13.17 -12.23
N VAL A 22 8.05 -13.51 -11.01
CA VAL A 22 6.84 -12.98 -10.36
C VAL A 22 7.27 -12.14 -9.15
N HIS A 23 6.59 -11.01 -8.95
CA HIS A 23 6.75 -10.15 -7.79
C HIS A 23 5.66 -10.45 -6.77
N GLU A 24 6.07 -10.60 -5.50
CA GLU A 24 5.19 -10.68 -4.34
C GLU A 24 5.33 -9.37 -3.54
N TYR A 25 4.21 -8.70 -3.26
CA TYR A 25 4.17 -7.54 -2.38
C TYR A 25 3.34 -7.83 -1.14
N ASP A 26 3.98 -7.76 0.03
CA ASP A 26 3.31 -7.77 1.33
C ASP A 26 2.82 -6.36 1.65
N VAL A 27 1.50 -6.18 1.71
CA VAL A 27 0.85 -4.87 1.87
C VAL A 27 1.17 -4.25 3.24
N TYR A 28 1.14 -5.04 4.32
CA TYR A 28 1.34 -4.50 5.67
C TYR A 28 2.82 -4.36 6.02
N ALA A 29 3.66 -5.32 5.64
CA ALA A 29 5.10 -5.22 5.79
C ALA A 29 5.73 -4.21 4.82
N ASN A 30 4.95 -3.73 3.83
CA ASN A 30 5.43 -2.88 2.74
C ASN A 30 6.71 -3.45 2.12
N LYS A 31 6.71 -4.73 1.75
CA LYS A 31 7.89 -5.47 1.26
C LYS A 31 7.61 -6.01 -0.13
N LEU A 32 8.44 -5.63 -1.10
CA LEU A 32 8.42 -6.18 -2.46
C LEU A 32 9.55 -7.22 -2.57
N SER A 33 9.22 -8.43 -3.00
CA SER A 33 10.17 -9.53 -3.20
C SER A 33 9.95 -10.19 -4.56
N GLU A 34 11.01 -10.70 -5.15
CA GLU A 34 10.90 -11.63 -6.27
C GLU A 34 10.74 -13.04 -5.74
N VAL A 35 9.76 -13.76 -6.28
CA VAL A 35 9.50 -15.15 -5.91
C VAL A 35 9.59 -15.99 -7.18
N ARG A 36 10.24 -17.15 -7.08
CA ARG A 36 10.19 -18.18 -8.12
C ARG A 36 8.98 -19.09 -7.85
N PRO A 37 8.20 -19.47 -8.87
CA PRO A 37 7.00 -20.29 -8.68
C PRO A 37 7.22 -21.69 -8.06
N ASP A 38 8.47 -22.08 -7.83
CA ASP A 38 8.87 -23.47 -7.56
C ASP A 38 8.80 -23.87 -6.07
N VAL A 39 8.41 -22.97 -5.17
CA VAL A 39 8.30 -23.27 -3.73
C VAL A 39 6.92 -23.86 -3.43
N VAL A 40 6.86 -25.19 -3.30
CA VAL A 40 5.67 -25.92 -2.84
C VAL A 40 5.34 -25.48 -1.41
N LYS A 41 4.25 -24.72 -1.23
CA LYS A 41 3.67 -24.46 0.10
C LYS A 41 2.97 -25.73 0.60
N PRO A 42 2.95 -25.98 1.92
CA PRO A 42 2.22 -27.11 2.47
C PRO A 42 0.72 -27.03 2.11
N ASP A 43 0.08 -28.17 1.88
CA ASP A 43 -1.38 -28.27 1.72
C ASP A 43 -2.04 -27.89 3.04
N ILE A 44 -2.48 -26.64 3.14
CA ILE A 44 -3.24 -26.13 4.27
C ILE A 44 -4.73 -26.26 3.91
N SER A 45 -5.53 -26.80 4.84
CA SER A 45 -6.97 -26.98 4.65
C SER A 45 -7.67 -25.62 4.45
N VAL A 46 -8.56 -25.51 3.47
CA VAL A 46 -9.46 -24.34 3.31
C VAL A 46 -10.24 -24.05 4.59
N PHE A 47 -10.47 -25.04 5.45
CA PHE A 47 -11.20 -24.88 6.70
C PHE A 47 -10.31 -24.71 7.92
N GLN A 48 -9.02 -24.40 7.75
CA GLN A 48 -8.06 -24.28 8.86
C GLN A 48 -8.57 -23.37 10.01
N ASP A 49 -9.36 -22.33 9.71
CA ASP A 49 -9.77 -21.34 10.72
C ASP A 49 -10.73 -21.96 11.76
N LEU A 50 -11.34 -23.09 11.38
CA LEU A 50 -12.26 -23.90 12.19
C LEU A 50 -11.54 -25.01 12.95
N ILE A 51 -10.26 -25.28 12.66
CA ILE A 51 -9.46 -26.32 13.31
C ILE A 51 -8.78 -25.70 14.53
N ARG A 52 -9.40 -25.86 15.70
CA ARG A 52 -8.87 -25.37 16.99
C ARG A 52 -8.81 -26.49 18.02
N GLY A 53 -7.59 -26.93 18.35
CA GLY A 53 -7.38 -28.03 19.28
C GLY A 53 -7.94 -29.36 18.76
N GLU A 54 -8.25 -30.28 19.67
CA GLU A 54 -8.86 -31.57 19.31
C GLU A 54 -10.34 -31.41 18.93
N LEU A 55 -10.67 -31.79 17.69
CA LEU A 55 -12.04 -31.77 17.20
C LEU A 55 -12.83 -32.97 17.72
N TRP A 56 -14.10 -32.76 18.02
CA TRP A 56 -15.00 -33.85 18.38
C TRP A 56 -15.28 -34.77 17.18
N PRO A 57 -15.55 -36.08 17.37
CA PRO A 57 -15.77 -37.02 16.27
C PRO A 57 -16.90 -36.61 15.30
N GLY A 58 -17.91 -35.88 15.79
CA GLY A 58 -18.96 -35.30 14.94
C GLY A 58 -18.45 -34.15 14.07
N THR A 59 -17.72 -33.22 14.67
CA THR A 59 -17.10 -32.06 13.99
C THR A 59 -16.04 -32.51 12.99
N GLN A 60 -15.20 -33.48 13.36
CA GLN A 60 -14.16 -34.03 12.49
C GLN A 60 -14.75 -34.73 11.26
N ARG A 61 -15.85 -35.47 11.42
CA ARG A 61 -16.58 -36.04 10.26
C ARG A 61 -17.16 -34.98 9.36
N ALA A 62 -17.76 -33.92 9.93
CA ALA A 62 -18.30 -32.81 9.15
C ALA A 62 -17.20 -32.03 8.40
N LEU A 63 -16.04 -31.85 9.04
CA LEU A 63 -14.85 -31.25 8.41
C LEU A 63 -14.39 -32.09 7.22
N SER A 64 -14.19 -33.39 7.42
CA SER A 64 -13.76 -34.31 6.36
C SER A 64 -14.77 -34.36 5.19
N GLU A 65 -16.07 -34.31 5.48
CA GLU A 65 -17.13 -34.23 4.45
C GLU A 65 -17.03 -32.91 3.66
N ALA A 66 -16.84 -31.78 4.34
CA ALA A 66 -16.70 -30.47 3.71
C ALA A 66 -15.43 -30.40 2.85
N GLU A 67 -14.29 -30.89 3.36
CA GLU A 67 -13.01 -30.96 2.64
C GLU A 67 -13.11 -31.83 1.39
N THR A 68 -13.72 -33.02 1.51
CA THR A 68 -13.93 -33.93 0.36
C THR A 68 -14.84 -33.29 -0.69
N SER A 69 -15.91 -32.62 -0.25
CA SER A 69 -16.85 -31.94 -1.15
C SER A 69 -16.18 -30.78 -1.86
N PHE A 70 -15.38 -29.99 -1.12
CA PHE A 70 -14.60 -28.90 -1.66
C PHE A 70 -13.57 -29.39 -2.68
N GLY A 71 -12.76 -30.40 -2.35
CA GLY A 71 -11.74 -30.94 -3.25
C GLY A 71 -12.31 -31.48 -4.56
N LYS A 72 -13.48 -32.12 -4.53
CA LYS A 72 -14.19 -32.55 -5.76
C LYS A 72 -14.64 -31.37 -6.61
N LEU A 73 -15.24 -30.36 -6.00
CA LEU A 73 -15.70 -29.16 -6.70
C LEU A 73 -14.52 -28.38 -7.29
N GLN A 74 -13.44 -28.24 -6.52
CA GLN A 74 -12.20 -27.60 -6.92
C GLN A 74 -11.59 -28.31 -8.14
N TYR A 75 -11.40 -29.64 -8.09
CA TYR A 75 -10.86 -30.40 -9.21
C TYR A 75 -11.66 -30.18 -10.50
N ARG A 76 -13.00 -30.20 -10.42
CA ARG A 76 -13.86 -29.93 -11.59
C ARG A 76 -13.77 -28.48 -12.07
N ALA A 77 -13.72 -27.51 -11.16
CA ALA A 77 -13.57 -26.11 -11.51
C ALA A 77 -12.21 -25.83 -12.19
N GLU A 78 -11.15 -26.49 -11.73
CA GLU A 78 -9.82 -26.45 -12.34
C GLU A 78 -9.82 -26.98 -13.79
N GLU A 79 -10.49 -28.11 -14.04
CA GLU A 79 -10.66 -28.65 -15.40
C GLU A 79 -11.37 -27.62 -16.30
N ILE A 80 -12.48 -27.05 -15.83
CA ILE A 80 -13.27 -26.07 -16.60
C ILE A 80 -12.46 -24.81 -16.89
N LEU A 81 -11.72 -24.29 -15.91
CA LEU A 81 -10.87 -23.11 -16.12
C LEU A 81 -9.71 -23.42 -17.05
N SER A 82 -9.18 -24.64 -17.01
CA SER A 82 -8.17 -25.09 -17.97
C SER A 82 -8.71 -25.06 -19.39
N ASP A 83 -9.93 -25.53 -19.59
CA ASP A 83 -10.60 -25.50 -20.90
C ASP A 83 -10.86 -24.05 -21.36
N ILE A 84 -11.30 -23.16 -20.46
CA ILE A 84 -11.49 -21.73 -20.75
C ILE A 84 -10.16 -21.09 -21.17
N ILE A 85 -9.10 -21.30 -20.40
CA ILE A 85 -7.77 -20.72 -20.67
C ILE A 85 -7.22 -21.26 -21.99
N TYR A 86 -7.38 -22.54 -22.26
CA TYR A 86 -7.00 -23.13 -23.54
C TYR A 86 -7.76 -22.48 -24.70
N ALA A 87 -9.09 -22.33 -24.57
CA ALA A 87 -9.94 -21.73 -25.58
C ALA A 87 -9.58 -20.25 -25.87
N VAL A 88 -9.34 -19.45 -24.84
CA VAL A 88 -8.95 -18.03 -24.98
C VAL A 88 -7.62 -17.87 -25.73
N ASN A 89 -6.69 -18.81 -25.57
CA ASN A 89 -5.38 -18.77 -26.23
C ASN A 89 -5.38 -19.29 -27.67
N LEU A 90 -6.50 -19.79 -28.20
CA LEU A 90 -6.57 -20.26 -29.58
C LEU A 90 -6.54 -19.08 -30.59
N PRO A 91 -5.81 -19.20 -31.72
CA PRO A 91 -5.69 -18.12 -32.71
C PRO A 91 -7.02 -17.59 -33.25
N LYS A 92 -8.05 -18.44 -33.32
CA LYS A 92 -9.42 -18.08 -33.75
C LYS A 92 -10.05 -17.03 -32.82
N PHE A 93 -9.83 -17.16 -31.51
CA PHE A 93 -10.35 -16.21 -30.52
C PHE A 93 -9.54 -14.92 -30.45
N GLN A 94 -8.26 -14.96 -30.87
CA GLN A 94 -7.41 -13.78 -30.96
C GLN A 94 -7.59 -12.99 -32.27
N ARG A 95 -8.04 -13.61 -33.37
CA ARG A 95 -8.11 -12.99 -34.71
C ARG A 95 -9.52 -12.75 -35.26
N ASP A 96 -10.50 -13.58 -34.91
CA ASP A 96 -11.81 -13.59 -35.58
C ASP A 96 -12.93 -12.91 -34.76
N GLY A 97 -12.61 -12.24 -33.64
CA GLY A 97 -13.60 -11.49 -32.84
C GLY A 97 -14.70 -12.38 -32.24
N CYS A 98 -14.39 -13.66 -31.97
CA CYS A 98 -15.34 -14.62 -31.40
C CYS A 98 -15.75 -14.17 -29.99
N LYS A 99 -17.05 -13.94 -29.78
CA LYS A 99 -17.60 -13.31 -28.57
C LYS A 99 -17.97 -14.28 -27.45
N SER A 100 -17.85 -15.58 -27.68
CA SER A 100 -18.29 -16.58 -26.71
C SER A 100 -17.56 -17.92 -26.77
N ILE A 101 -17.42 -18.56 -25.61
CA ILE A 101 -16.89 -19.92 -25.47
C ILE A 101 -18.07 -20.87 -25.20
N PRO A 102 -18.26 -21.91 -26.02
CA PRO A 102 -19.31 -22.90 -25.79
C PRO A 102 -18.93 -23.82 -24.62
N ILE A 103 -19.71 -23.78 -23.53
CA ILE A 103 -19.49 -24.61 -22.34
C ILE A 103 -20.85 -25.10 -21.83
N GLU A 104 -20.91 -26.35 -21.41
CA GLU A 104 -22.13 -26.92 -20.85
C GLU A 104 -22.64 -26.12 -19.64
N SER A 105 -23.96 -25.90 -19.56
CA SER A 105 -24.56 -25.14 -18.45
C SER A 105 -24.30 -25.77 -17.08
N SER A 106 -24.11 -27.10 -17.01
CA SER A 106 -23.66 -27.85 -15.82
C SER A 106 -22.29 -27.38 -15.33
N SER A 107 -21.33 -27.24 -16.24
CA SER A 107 -19.98 -26.74 -15.96
C SER A 107 -19.99 -25.28 -15.52
N ILE A 108 -20.79 -24.43 -16.17
CA ILE A 108 -20.96 -23.02 -15.74
C ILE A 108 -21.48 -22.96 -14.29
N ASN A 109 -22.47 -23.79 -13.94
CA ASN A 109 -23.03 -23.84 -12.59
C ASN A 109 -22.01 -24.28 -11.54
N LEU A 110 -21.19 -25.29 -11.85
CA LEU A 110 -20.11 -25.76 -10.99
C LEU A 110 -19.06 -24.66 -10.76
N LEU A 111 -18.64 -23.97 -11.82
CA LEU A 111 -17.68 -22.87 -11.73
C LEU A 111 -18.22 -21.70 -10.90
N ILE A 112 -19.48 -21.30 -11.09
CA ILE A 112 -20.13 -20.28 -10.25
C ILE A 112 -20.09 -20.68 -8.78
N LYS A 113 -20.48 -21.92 -8.43
CA LYS A 113 -20.48 -22.36 -7.02
C LYS A 113 -19.09 -22.29 -6.41
N TYR A 114 -18.09 -22.75 -7.14
CA TYR A 114 -16.71 -22.73 -6.69
C TYR A 114 -16.25 -21.30 -6.39
N LEU A 115 -16.40 -20.38 -7.34
CA LEU A 115 -15.96 -18.99 -7.19
C LEU A 115 -16.77 -18.23 -6.13
N VAL A 116 -18.09 -18.46 -6.05
CA VAL A 116 -18.95 -17.89 -4.99
C VAL A 116 -18.51 -18.38 -3.60
N PHE A 117 -18.16 -19.66 -3.47
CA PHE A 117 -17.64 -20.19 -2.22
C PHE A 117 -16.31 -19.55 -1.84
N LEU A 118 -15.36 -19.42 -2.78
CA LEU A 118 -14.08 -18.74 -2.53
C LEU A 118 -14.30 -17.30 -2.06
N ARG A 119 -15.20 -16.57 -2.74
CA ARG A 119 -15.57 -15.20 -2.34
C ARG A 119 -16.12 -15.16 -0.92
N PHE A 120 -17.04 -16.05 -0.58
CA PHE A 120 -17.57 -16.13 0.78
C PHE A 120 -16.46 -16.44 1.79
N ARG A 121 -15.65 -17.46 1.52
CA ARG A 121 -14.55 -17.92 2.39
C ARG A 121 -13.52 -16.84 2.69
N ASN A 122 -13.20 -16.01 1.71
CA ASN A 122 -12.24 -14.91 1.81
C ASN A 122 -12.90 -13.56 2.19
N SER A 123 -14.20 -13.55 2.49
CA SER A 123 -14.91 -12.33 2.87
C SER A 123 -14.72 -11.97 4.36
N PRO A 124 -14.78 -10.68 4.72
CA PRO A 124 -14.79 -10.25 6.12
C PRO A 124 -15.92 -10.91 6.92
N LYS A 125 -17.03 -11.23 6.26
CA LYS A 125 -18.20 -11.85 6.87
C LYS A 125 -17.94 -13.28 7.31
N TYR A 126 -17.20 -14.07 6.53
CA TYR A 126 -16.81 -15.42 6.95
C TYR A 126 -15.95 -15.35 8.22
N SER A 127 -14.97 -14.46 8.25
CA SER A 127 -14.09 -14.28 9.42
C SER A 127 -14.88 -13.80 10.65
N GLU A 128 -15.88 -12.93 10.47
CA GLU A 128 -16.82 -12.53 11.53
C GLU A 128 -17.63 -13.74 12.04
N ILE A 129 -18.18 -14.56 11.14
CA ILE A 129 -18.93 -15.77 11.51
C ILE A 129 -18.04 -16.73 12.29
N VAL A 130 -16.85 -17.06 11.78
CA VAL A 130 -15.88 -17.93 12.45
C VAL A 130 -15.54 -17.40 13.84
N HIS A 131 -15.30 -16.09 13.98
CA HIS A 131 -15.05 -15.48 15.27
C HIS A 131 -16.22 -15.69 16.24
N ARG A 132 -17.47 -15.49 15.79
CA ARG A 132 -18.68 -15.72 16.61
C ARG A 132 -18.89 -17.20 16.97
N LEU A 133 -18.48 -18.14 16.12
CA LEU A 133 -18.57 -19.58 16.44
C LEU A 133 -17.78 -19.93 17.71
N PHE A 134 -16.65 -19.25 17.96
CA PHE A 134 -15.75 -19.53 19.08
C PHE A 134 -15.85 -18.54 20.26
N TYR A 135 -16.20 -17.27 20.02
CA TYR A 135 -16.03 -16.20 21.01
C TYR A 135 -17.30 -15.44 21.37
N ASP A 136 -18.46 -15.76 20.80
CA ASP A 136 -19.68 -15.02 21.11
C ASP A 136 -20.06 -15.20 22.60
N SER A 137 -19.89 -14.10 23.34
CA SER A 137 -19.99 -13.96 24.79
C SER A 137 -21.21 -13.15 25.21
N ASP A 138 -22.28 -13.15 24.40
CA ASP A 138 -23.55 -12.49 24.74
C ASP A 138 -24.32 -13.26 25.84
N THR A 139 -23.60 -13.73 26.86
CA THR A 139 -24.11 -14.19 28.16
C THR A 139 -24.27 -12.97 29.06
N LYS A 140 -25.29 -12.15 28.77
CA LYS A 140 -25.87 -11.29 29.82
C LYS A 140 -26.42 -12.19 30.94
N GLY A 141 -25.57 -12.54 31.90
CA GLY A 141 -25.95 -12.89 33.27
C GLY A 141 -26.26 -14.35 33.63
N ARG A 142 -25.61 -15.39 33.07
CA ARG A 142 -25.69 -16.75 33.64
C ARG A 142 -24.32 -17.42 33.81
N LEU A 143 -23.97 -17.68 35.07
CA LEU A 143 -22.69 -18.22 35.55
C LEU A 143 -22.37 -19.68 35.15
N ASP A 144 -23.32 -20.45 34.62
CA ASP A 144 -23.12 -21.90 34.34
C ASP A 144 -22.51 -22.24 32.97
N PHE A 145 -22.34 -21.27 32.06
CA PHE A 145 -22.03 -21.56 30.65
C PHE A 145 -20.54 -21.59 30.28
N THR A 146 -19.65 -21.17 31.18
CA THR A 146 -18.20 -21.20 30.93
C THR A 146 -17.63 -22.62 30.87
N LEU A 147 -18.25 -23.59 31.57
CA LEU A 147 -17.83 -25.01 31.57
C LEU A 147 -18.15 -25.77 30.27
N PHE A 148 -19.17 -25.35 29.52
CA PHE A 148 -19.60 -26.02 28.28
C PHE A 148 -19.28 -25.24 27.00
N GLY A 149 -18.56 -24.12 27.10
CA GLY A 149 -18.25 -23.25 25.95
C GLY A 149 -17.59 -24.00 24.79
N HIS A 150 -16.61 -24.87 25.09
CA HIS A 150 -15.93 -25.70 24.08
C HIS A 150 -16.88 -26.68 23.37
N LEU A 151 -17.83 -27.27 24.11
CA LEU A 151 -18.83 -28.17 23.54
C LEU A 151 -19.75 -27.43 22.57
N PHE A 152 -20.26 -26.27 22.97
CA PHE A 152 -21.14 -25.47 22.12
C PHE A 152 -20.41 -24.95 20.88
N SER A 153 -19.14 -24.53 20.99
CA SER A 153 -18.36 -24.13 19.81
C SER A 153 -18.16 -25.29 18.83
N GLN A 154 -17.90 -26.50 19.33
CA GLN A 154 -17.77 -27.70 18.48
C GLN A 154 -19.08 -28.03 17.74
N ILE A 155 -20.23 -27.95 18.41
CA ILE A 155 -21.54 -28.16 17.78
C ILE A 155 -21.83 -27.09 16.71
N ARG A 156 -21.58 -25.81 17.02
CA ARG A 156 -21.76 -24.71 16.07
C ARG A 156 -20.87 -24.88 14.83
N CYS A 157 -19.60 -25.26 15.02
CA CYS A 157 -18.68 -25.57 13.92
C CYS A 157 -19.18 -26.74 13.07
N MET A 158 -19.67 -27.81 13.70
CA MET A 158 -20.23 -28.96 12.99
C MET A 158 -21.43 -28.57 12.12
N VAL A 159 -22.37 -27.75 12.63
CA VAL A 159 -23.54 -27.28 11.86
C VAL A 159 -23.11 -26.38 10.70
N PHE A 160 -22.13 -25.50 10.93
CA PHE A 160 -21.56 -24.64 9.88
C PHE A 160 -20.90 -25.46 8.76
N LEU A 161 -20.05 -26.42 9.11
CA LEU A 161 -19.38 -27.32 8.16
C LEU A 161 -20.38 -28.15 7.35
N LYS A 162 -21.42 -28.72 7.99
CA LYS A 162 -22.48 -29.44 7.29
C LYS A 162 -23.25 -28.56 6.31
N SER A 163 -23.51 -27.32 6.68
CA SER A 163 -24.21 -26.36 5.82
C SER A 163 -23.36 -26.00 4.58
N ILE A 164 -22.06 -25.82 4.77
CA ILE A 164 -21.09 -25.63 3.67
C ILE A 164 -21.04 -26.87 2.78
N ALA A 165 -20.85 -28.06 3.35
CA ALA A 165 -20.79 -29.32 2.60
C ALA A 165 -22.05 -29.54 1.74
N LYS A 166 -23.24 -29.19 2.28
CA LYS A 166 -24.51 -29.26 1.56
C LYS A 166 -24.55 -28.33 0.34
N PHE A 167 -24.02 -27.11 0.45
CA PHE A 167 -23.89 -26.20 -0.70
C PHE A 167 -22.91 -26.75 -1.73
N LEU A 168 -21.72 -27.16 -1.30
CA LEU A 168 -20.65 -27.63 -2.18
C LEU A 168 -21.02 -28.90 -2.98
N ARG A 169 -21.77 -29.82 -2.37
CA ARG A 169 -22.14 -31.11 -2.99
C ARG A 169 -23.39 -31.05 -3.87
N SER A 170 -24.16 -29.97 -3.83
CA SER A 170 -25.41 -29.88 -4.59
C SER A 170 -25.11 -29.82 -6.08
N ASP A 171 -25.94 -30.42 -6.93
CA ASP A 171 -25.86 -30.28 -8.39
C ASP A 171 -26.51 -28.98 -8.89
N SER A 172 -27.46 -28.41 -8.13
CA SER A 172 -28.19 -27.19 -8.50
C SER A 172 -27.60 -25.93 -7.85
N ASN A 173 -27.69 -24.78 -8.52
CA ASN A 173 -27.44 -23.46 -7.90
C ASN A 173 -28.66 -22.95 -7.13
N LYS A 174 -29.80 -23.65 -7.23
CA LYS A 174 -31.02 -23.33 -6.48
C LYS A 174 -31.02 -24.04 -5.15
N ARG A 175 -31.44 -23.27 -4.14
CA ARG A 175 -31.68 -23.80 -2.79
C ARG A 175 -32.67 -24.99 -2.85
N PRO A 176 -32.36 -26.13 -2.20
CA PRO A 176 -33.31 -27.22 -2.04
C PRO A 176 -34.56 -26.76 -1.28
N THR A 177 -35.75 -27.21 -1.70
CA THR A 177 -37.03 -26.84 -1.09
C THR A 177 -37.24 -27.42 0.31
N THR A 178 -36.51 -28.49 0.68
CA THR A 178 -36.58 -29.12 2.01
C THR A 178 -35.24 -29.02 2.75
N TRP A 179 -35.30 -28.50 3.98
CA TRP A 179 -34.18 -28.47 4.92
C TRP A 179 -34.20 -29.72 5.79
N ASP A 180 -33.91 -30.87 5.20
CA ASP A 180 -33.63 -32.08 5.98
C ASP A 180 -32.17 -32.02 6.45
N ILE A 181 -31.89 -31.08 7.35
CA ILE A 181 -30.94 -31.41 8.41
C ILE A 181 -31.83 -32.03 9.46
N GLU A 182 -31.69 -33.33 9.70
CA GLU A 182 -32.12 -33.91 10.97
C GLU A 182 -31.43 -33.07 12.04
N ASP A 183 -32.14 -32.07 12.58
CA ASP A 183 -31.72 -31.40 13.79
C ASP A 183 -31.69 -32.51 14.84
N PRO A 184 -30.49 -32.93 15.30
CA PRO A 184 -30.40 -34.03 16.25
C PRO A 184 -31.09 -33.67 17.58
N PHE A 185 -31.54 -32.42 17.75
CA PHE A 185 -32.30 -31.92 18.89
C PHE A 185 -33.81 -31.73 18.63
N LYS A 186 -34.32 -31.92 17.40
CA LYS A 186 -35.78 -31.91 17.14
C LYS A 186 -36.49 -33.16 17.66
N GLN A 187 -35.79 -34.29 17.76
CA GLN A 187 -36.33 -35.53 18.30
C GLN A 187 -36.01 -35.69 19.79
N GLY A 188 -36.65 -34.89 20.63
CA GLY A 188 -36.76 -35.18 22.07
C GLY A 188 -36.37 -34.04 23.02
N ARG A 189 -37.40 -33.47 23.68
CA ARG A 189 -37.37 -32.60 24.88
C ARG A 189 -36.52 -31.32 24.82
N SER A 190 -37.21 -30.17 24.78
CA SER A 190 -36.94 -28.91 25.51
C SER A 190 -35.48 -28.49 25.83
N TRP A 191 -34.55 -28.60 24.90
CA TRP A 191 -33.25 -27.93 24.98
C TRP A 191 -33.11 -26.98 23.79
N GLN A 192 -33.62 -25.76 23.92
CA GLN A 192 -33.31 -24.69 22.96
C GLN A 192 -31.87 -24.24 23.18
N MET A 193 -31.01 -24.40 22.18
CA MET A 193 -29.64 -23.85 22.22
C MET A 193 -29.69 -22.33 22.34
N PRO A 194 -29.11 -21.72 23.40
CA PRO A 194 -28.99 -20.28 23.45
C PRO A 194 -27.84 -19.81 22.53
N ASN A 195 -28.15 -18.76 21.76
CA ASN A 195 -27.19 -17.77 21.25
C ASN A 195 -26.43 -18.00 19.94
N VAL A 196 -26.65 -19.08 19.19
CA VAL A 196 -26.59 -19.06 17.71
C VAL A 196 -27.64 -20.05 17.25
N ARG A 197 -28.86 -19.58 16.96
CA ARG A 197 -29.89 -20.43 16.38
C ARG A 197 -29.33 -20.92 15.02
N ALA A 198 -29.54 -22.19 14.69
CA ALA A 198 -29.05 -22.77 13.44
C ALA A 198 -29.50 -21.96 12.21
N ASP A 199 -30.61 -21.22 12.34
CA ASP A 199 -31.11 -20.27 11.35
C ASP A 199 -30.10 -19.17 10.97
N VAL A 200 -29.26 -18.63 11.86
CA VAL A 200 -28.27 -17.58 11.54
C VAL A 200 -27.14 -18.11 10.65
N ILE A 201 -26.68 -19.34 10.92
CA ILE A 201 -25.67 -20.03 10.12
C ILE A 201 -26.23 -20.36 8.73
N GLU A 202 -27.45 -20.91 8.70
CA GLU A 202 -28.14 -21.22 7.45
C GLU A 202 -28.43 -19.96 6.63
N GLU A 203 -28.87 -18.88 7.29
CA GLU A 203 -29.14 -17.57 6.69
C GLU A 203 -27.89 -16.98 6.06
N ALA A 204 -26.72 -17.12 6.67
CA ALA A 204 -25.46 -16.69 6.07
C ALA A 204 -25.12 -17.46 4.78
N ILE A 205 -25.19 -18.79 4.79
CA ILE A 205 -24.93 -19.59 3.58
C ILE A 205 -25.99 -19.31 2.50
N ASN A 206 -27.24 -19.05 2.90
CA ASN A 206 -28.29 -18.65 1.98
C ASN A 206 -28.00 -17.30 1.32
N LEU A 207 -27.67 -16.30 2.12
CA LEU A 207 -27.47 -14.94 1.66
C LEU A 207 -26.21 -14.80 0.81
N TYR A 208 -25.10 -15.39 1.26
CA TYR A 208 -23.78 -15.17 0.65
C TYR A 208 -23.36 -16.23 -0.36
N CYS A 209 -23.99 -17.41 -0.37
CA CYS A 209 -23.70 -18.46 -1.34
C CYS A 209 -24.87 -18.75 -2.28
N TRP A 210 -26.01 -19.21 -1.75
CA TRP A 210 -27.14 -19.62 -2.59
C TRP A 210 -27.74 -18.48 -3.41
N ASN A 211 -28.04 -17.34 -2.77
CA ASN A 211 -28.69 -16.21 -3.45
C ASN A 211 -27.80 -15.60 -4.53
N VAL A 212 -26.48 -15.56 -4.30
CA VAL A 212 -25.51 -15.11 -5.29
C VAL A 212 -25.48 -16.13 -6.44
N ALA A 213 -25.32 -17.43 -6.15
CA ALA A 213 -25.20 -18.47 -7.17
C ALA A 213 -26.44 -18.67 -8.05
N ASP A 214 -27.66 -18.44 -7.56
CA ASP A 214 -28.93 -18.67 -8.28
C ASP A 214 -29.20 -17.63 -9.39
N GLY A 215 -28.72 -16.39 -9.22
CA GLY A 215 -28.95 -15.28 -10.16
C GLY A 215 -27.75 -14.86 -11.00
N SER A 216 -26.59 -15.46 -10.78
CA SER A 216 -25.35 -15.07 -11.43
C SER A 216 -25.11 -15.74 -12.79
N ASN A 217 -24.40 -15.00 -13.65
CA ASN A 217 -23.81 -15.49 -14.88
C ASN A 217 -22.29 -15.26 -14.86
N ILE A 218 -21.55 -15.90 -15.77
CA ILE A 218 -20.12 -15.72 -15.94
C ILE A 218 -19.79 -14.98 -17.23
N VAL A 219 -18.86 -14.03 -17.13
CA VAL A 219 -18.15 -13.42 -18.26
C VAL A 219 -16.65 -13.65 -18.06
N VAL A 220 -15.89 -13.80 -19.14
CA VAL A 220 -14.43 -13.92 -19.08
C VAL A 220 -13.82 -12.70 -19.74
N GLY A 221 -13.11 -11.89 -18.96
CA GLY A 221 -12.36 -10.75 -19.48
C GLY A 221 -10.94 -11.15 -19.81
N VAL A 222 -10.49 -10.72 -20.98
CA VAL A 222 -9.16 -10.99 -21.51
C VAL A 222 -8.50 -9.65 -21.79
N THR A 223 -7.25 -9.48 -21.36
CA THR A 223 -6.54 -8.23 -21.62
C THR A 223 -6.31 -8.04 -23.13
N SER A 224 -6.59 -6.84 -23.65
CA SER A 224 -6.36 -6.54 -25.06
C SER A 224 -4.89 -6.28 -25.42
N ASP A 225 -4.03 -6.03 -24.42
CA ASP A 225 -2.61 -5.70 -24.56
C ASP A 225 -1.76 -6.64 -23.69
N GLU A 226 -0.73 -7.26 -24.28
CA GLU A 226 0.22 -8.14 -23.59
C GLU A 226 1.07 -7.43 -22.53
N LYS A 227 1.11 -6.10 -22.53
CA LYS A 227 1.84 -5.27 -21.56
C LYS A 227 1.04 -4.97 -20.30
N VAL A 228 -0.28 -5.18 -20.34
CA VAL A 228 -1.21 -4.89 -19.26
C VAL A 228 -1.67 -6.19 -18.63
N GLU A 229 -1.70 -6.22 -17.31
CA GLU A 229 -2.08 -7.42 -16.56
C GLU A 229 -2.98 -7.13 -15.36
N PHE A 230 -3.84 -8.10 -15.06
CA PHE A 230 -4.61 -8.16 -13.83
C PHE A 230 -3.70 -8.44 -12.63
N LEU A 231 -3.94 -7.70 -11.56
CA LEU A 231 -3.31 -7.86 -10.26
C LEU A 231 -3.94 -9.03 -9.52
N LEU A 232 -3.12 -10.01 -9.16
CA LEU A 232 -3.55 -11.16 -8.37
C LEU A 232 -3.40 -10.83 -6.88
N SER A 233 -4.29 -11.37 -6.04
CA SER A 233 -4.27 -11.20 -4.59
C SER A 233 -4.60 -12.50 -3.86
N ASP A 234 -4.18 -12.63 -2.60
CA ASP A 234 -4.60 -13.75 -1.74
C ASP A 234 -6.12 -13.80 -1.54
N GLY A 235 -6.80 -12.66 -1.67
CA GLY A 235 -8.25 -12.57 -1.65
C GLY A 235 -8.93 -13.33 -2.78
N CYS A 236 -8.22 -13.53 -3.90
CA CYS A 236 -8.67 -14.21 -5.11
C CYS A 236 -9.80 -13.50 -5.89
N TYR A 237 -10.32 -12.37 -5.39
CA TYR A 237 -11.37 -11.60 -6.06
C TYR A 237 -11.28 -10.10 -5.75
N GLY A 238 -11.91 -9.29 -6.60
CA GLY A 238 -12.23 -7.89 -6.36
C GLY A 238 -13.73 -7.64 -6.52
N THR A 239 -14.19 -6.51 -5.96
CA THR A 239 -15.58 -6.03 -6.06
C THR A 239 -15.70 -5.05 -7.21
N LEU A 240 -16.76 -5.13 -8.01
CA LEU A 240 -17.00 -4.17 -9.11
C LEU A 240 -17.69 -2.87 -8.66
N ASP A 241 -17.79 -2.66 -7.35
CA ASP A 241 -18.37 -1.48 -6.72
C ASP A 241 -17.68 -0.17 -7.09
N GLU A 242 -18.30 0.54 -8.04
CA GLU A 242 -17.94 1.90 -8.44
C GLU A 242 -18.15 2.92 -7.32
N SER A 243 -18.90 2.59 -6.26
CA SER A 243 -19.04 3.42 -5.07
C SER A 243 -17.88 3.28 -4.08
N PHE A 244 -16.91 2.39 -4.34
CA PHE A 244 -15.71 2.19 -3.51
C PHE A 244 -16.03 1.97 -2.01
N GLY A 245 -17.19 1.38 -1.70
CA GLY A 245 -17.64 1.14 -0.33
C GLY A 245 -17.96 2.42 0.48
N LEU A 246 -18.46 3.47 -0.16
CA LEU A 246 -18.84 4.75 0.47
C LEU A 246 -20.24 4.75 1.10
N LYS A 247 -21.06 3.71 0.88
CA LYS A 247 -22.38 3.59 1.52
C LYS A 247 -22.28 2.83 2.84
N VAL A 248 -22.18 3.57 3.95
CA VAL A 248 -22.38 3.00 5.28
C VAL A 248 -23.86 3.18 5.64
N GLY A 249 -24.61 2.07 5.70
CA GLY A 249 -25.93 2.05 6.34
C GLY A 249 -27.13 1.68 5.48
N ASP A 250 -26.95 1.02 4.32
CA ASP A 250 -28.06 0.35 3.63
C ASP A 250 -27.78 -1.15 3.65
N ASP A 251 -28.75 -1.96 4.07
CA ASP A 251 -28.70 -3.44 4.04
C ASP A 251 -28.80 -3.96 2.59
N ASN A 252 -28.06 -3.35 1.66
CA ASN A 252 -27.93 -3.93 0.34
C ASN A 252 -26.97 -5.11 0.43
N VAL A 253 -27.36 -6.20 -0.21
CA VAL A 253 -26.57 -7.42 -0.35
C VAL A 253 -25.39 -7.08 -1.27
N ASP A 254 -24.42 -6.31 -0.76
CA ASP A 254 -23.60 -5.37 -1.52
C ASP A 254 -22.86 -6.05 -2.66
N GLU A 255 -23.43 -5.74 -3.83
CA GLU A 255 -22.94 -5.88 -5.19
C GLU A 255 -22.66 -7.29 -5.65
N ARG A 256 -23.54 -7.76 -6.55
CA ARG A 256 -23.54 -9.12 -7.07
C ARG A 256 -22.46 -9.37 -8.12
N ASP A 257 -21.66 -8.34 -8.39
CA ASP A 257 -20.73 -8.29 -9.48
C ASP A 257 -19.31 -8.34 -8.92
N PHE A 258 -18.67 -9.48 -9.14
CA PHE A 258 -17.33 -9.78 -8.67
C PHE A 258 -16.45 -10.15 -9.84
N PHE A 259 -15.14 -9.97 -9.70
CA PHE A 259 -14.19 -10.50 -10.65
C PHE A 259 -13.07 -11.24 -9.94
N PHE A 260 -12.58 -12.29 -10.60
CA PHE A 260 -11.58 -13.22 -10.10
C PHE A 260 -10.44 -13.19 -11.09
N PRO A 261 -9.34 -12.47 -10.81
CA PRO A 261 -8.18 -12.50 -11.67
C PRO A 261 -7.53 -13.89 -11.54
N ILE A 262 -7.60 -14.69 -12.60
CA ILE A 262 -7.13 -16.08 -12.61
C ILE A 262 -5.68 -16.13 -13.11
N LEU A 263 -5.40 -15.36 -14.17
CA LEU A 263 -4.08 -15.17 -14.74
C LEU A 263 -3.81 -13.67 -14.94
N PRO A 264 -2.54 -13.27 -15.14
CA PRO A 264 -2.21 -11.90 -15.52
C PRO A 264 -3.03 -11.39 -16.73
N THR A 265 -3.44 -12.26 -17.64
CA THR A 265 -4.17 -11.88 -18.86
C THR A 265 -5.65 -12.27 -18.87
N VAL A 266 -6.15 -12.97 -17.83
CA VAL A 266 -7.51 -13.53 -17.82
C VAL A 266 -8.16 -13.35 -16.45
N ALA A 267 -9.34 -12.76 -16.43
CA ALA A 267 -10.21 -12.63 -15.27
C ALA A 267 -11.59 -13.22 -15.54
N VAL A 268 -12.21 -13.78 -14.51
CA VAL A 268 -13.57 -14.33 -14.56
C VAL A 268 -14.49 -13.42 -13.75
N TYR A 269 -15.58 -12.98 -14.35
CA TYR A 269 -16.57 -12.11 -13.74
C TYR A 269 -17.79 -12.92 -13.38
N ILE A 270 -18.27 -12.77 -12.16
CA ILE A 270 -19.59 -13.22 -11.75
C ILE A 270 -20.48 -12.00 -11.76
N LEU A 271 -21.47 -11.97 -12.64
CA LEU A 271 -22.42 -10.85 -12.76
C LEU A 271 -23.81 -11.30 -12.29
N GLY A 272 -24.40 -10.61 -11.32
CA GLY A 272 -25.72 -10.91 -10.80
C GLY A 272 -26.83 -10.12 -11.48
N THR A 273 -27.87 -10.82 -11.93
CA THR A 273 -29.05 -10.16 -12.50
C THR A 273 -29.92 -9.52 -11.41
N ILE A 274 -30.25 -8.22 -11.54
CA ILE A 274 -31.17 -7.51 -10.62
C ILE A 274 -32.60 -8.04 -10.79
N THR A 275 -32.98 -8.44 -12.01
CA THR A 275 -34.25 -9.09 -12.31
C THR A 275 -34.10 -10.61 -12.22
N ARG A 276 -34.89 -11.28 -11.37
CA ARG A 276 -35.07 -12.75 -11.43
C ARG A 276 -35.52 -13.10 -12.85
N SER A 277 -34.58 -13.42 -13.74
CA SER A 277 -34.93 -13.79 -15.10
C SER A 277 -35.44 -15.23 -15.07
N SER A 278 -36.68 -15.43 -15.48
CA SER A 278 -37.26 -16.75 -15.78
C SER A 278 -36.69 -17.35 -17.07
N HIS A 279 -35.65 -16.75 -17.64
CA HIS A 279 -34.99 -17.21 -18.86
C HIS A 279 -33.87 -18.22 -18.53
N PRO A 280 -33.74 -19.29 -19.35
CA PRO A 280 -32.64 -20.23 -19.21
C PRO A 280 -31.30 -19.51 -19.40
N ARG A 281 -30.31 -19.86 -18.57
CA ARG A 281 -28.96 -19.30 -18.68
C ARG A 281 -28.39 -19.62 -20.07
N PRO A 282 -27.67 -18.67 -20.70
CA PRO A 282 -27.01 -18.95 -21.96
C PRO A 282 -26.02 -20.12 -21.79
N ALA A 283 -25.97 -21.02 -22.77
CA ALA A 283 -25.03 -22.15 -22.83
C ALA A 283 -23.63 -21.73 -23.34
N GLU A 284 -23.32 -20.45 -23.23
CA GLU A 284 -22.13 -19.83 -23.78
C GLU A 284 -21.61 -18.79 -22.78
N ILE A 285 -20.30 -18.81 -22.54
CA ILE A 285 -19.61 -17.80 -21.73
C ILE A 285 -19.23 -16.64 -22.63
N VAL A 286 -19.64 -15.42 -22.28
CA VAL A 286 -19.27 -14.21 -23.03
C VAL A 286 -17.80 -13.89 -22.79
N LEU A 287 -17.08 -13.58 -23.87
CA LEU A 287 -15.73 -13.04 -23.82
C LEU A 287 -15.79 -11.52 -23.93
N ASP A 288 -15.12 -10.87 -22.98
CA ASP A 288 -14.94 -9.42 -22.99
C ASP A 288 -13.46 -9.07 -23.19
N HIS A 289 -13.18 -8.15 -24.11
CA HIS A 289 -11.82 -7.69 -24.37
C HIS A 289 -11.60 -6.40 -23.60
N GLU A 290 -10.92 -6.53 -22.47
CA GLU A 290 -10.75 -5.46 -21.50
C GLU A 290 -9.66 -4.50 -21.98
N SER A 291 -10.00 -3.21 -22.05
CA SER A 291 -9.04 -2.17 -22.42
C SER A 291 -8.01 -1.95 -21.32
N GLU A 292 -6.90 -1.27 -21.63
CA GLU A 292 -5.89 -0.91 -20.61
C GLU A 292 -6.51 -0.15 -19.42
N ILE A 293 -7.47 0.72 -19.70
CA ILE A 293 -8.17 1.53 -18.69
C ILE A 293 -8.99 0.63 -17.77
N ASP A 294 -9.73 -0.32 -18.35
CA ASP A 294 -10.61 -1.21 -17.58
C ASP A 294 -9.78 -2.13 -16.67
N VAL A 295 -8.68 -2.70 -17.18
CA VAL A 295 -7.78 -3.54 -16.37
C VAL A 295 -7.18 -2.74 -15.21
N HIS A 296 -6.75 -1.50 -15.44
CA HIS A 296 -6.25 -0.64 -14.38
C HIS A 296 -7.31 -0.27 -13.35
N LEU A 297 -8.56 -0.09 -13.79
CA LEU A 297 -9.70 0.12 -12.89
C LEU A 297 -9.99 -1.12 -12.04
N ARG A 298 -9.99 -2.33 -12.64
CA ARG A 298 -10.12 -3.60 -11.90
C ARG A 298 -9.00 -3.75 -10.88
N ASN A 299 -7.76 -3.48 -11.26
CA ASN A 299 -6.64 -3.53 -10.33
C ASN A 299 -6.79 -2.52 -9.19
N ALA A 300 -7.26 -1.30 -9.47
CA ALA A 300 -7.55 -0.30 -8.43
C ALA A 300 -8.65 -0.78 -7.46
N MET A 301 -9.68 -1.46 -7.97
CA MET A 301 -10.71 -2.11 -7.14
C MET A 301 -10.11 -3.22 -6.26
N THR A 302 -9.24 -4.07 -6.80
CA THR A 302 -8.50 -5.08 -5.99
C THR A 302 -7.69 -4.42 -4.88
N LEU A 303 -6.90 -3.38 -5.21
CA LEU A 303 -6.10 -2.63 -4.24
C LEU A 303 -6.97 -2.02 -3.13
N SER A 304 -8.18 -1.58 -3.44
CA SER A 304 -9.12 -1.04 -2.44
C SER A 304 -9.70 -2.11 -1.50
N ALA A 305 -9.87 -3.34 -1.98
CA ALA A 305 -10.51 -4.42 -1.24
C ALA A 305 -9.55 -5.17 -0.30
N VAL A 306 -8.27 -5.25 -0.68
CA VAL A 306 -7.21 -5.97 0.05
C VAL A 306 -7.14 -5.66 1.56
N PRO A 307 -7.24 -4.40 2.03
CA PRO A 307 -7.13 -4.06 3.45
C PRO A 307 -8.32 -4.53 4.31
N ARG A 308 -9.45 -4.85 3.67
CA ARG A 308 -10.66 -5.35 4.34
C ARG A 308 -10.62 -6.87 4.53
N MET A 309 -9.79 -7.57 3.77
CA MET A 309 -9.67 -9.03 3.79
C MET A 309 -8.69 -9.46 4.90
N ASN A 310 -9.23 -10.10 5.94
CA ASN A 310 -8.54 -10.81 7.03
C ASN A 310 -7.64 -10.02 8.01
N ARG A 311 -8.09 -9.98 9.27
CA ARG A 311 -7.28 -9.67 10.46
C ARG A 311 -6.70 -10.90 11.16
N SER A 312 -6.98 -12.12 10.68
CA SER A 312 -6.50 -13.36 11.30
C SER A 312 -5.47 -14.08 10.43
N SER A 313 -4.21 -13.97 10.86
CA SER A 313 -3.06 -14.87 10.63
C SER A 313 -2.05 -14.59 9.49
N SER A 314 -2.35 -13.83 8.43
CA SER A 314 -1.30 -13.42 7.48
C SER A 314 -1.55 -12.05 6.85
N SER A 315 -0.47 -11.32 6.58
CA SER A 315 -0.51 -10.06 5.83
C SER A 315 -0.94 -10.33 4.39
N PRO A 316 -1.88 -9.56 3.82
CA PRO A 316 -2.38 -9.83 2.50
C PRO A 316 -1.28 -9.54 1.47
N LYS A 317 -1.18 -10.43 0.49
CA LYS A 317 -0.17 -10.35 -0.56
C LYS A 317 -0.79 -10.07 -1.92
N LEU A 318 0.01 -9.37 -2.71
CA LEU A 318 -0.27 -8.98 -4.08
C LEU A 318 0.76 -9.63 -5.00
N TYR A 319 0.31 -10.17 -6.14
CA TYR A 319 1.15 -10.88 -7.10
C TYR A 319 0.98 -10.32 -8.50
N PHE A 320 2.10 -10.09 -9.18
CA PHE A 320 2.15 -9.47 -10.50
C PHE A 320 3.49 -9.72 -11.19
N SER A 321 3.57 -9.55 -12.50
CA SER A 321 4.79 -9.75 -13.31
C SER A 321 5.27 -8.49 -14.03
N SER A 322 4.37 -7.53 -14.29
CA SER A 322 4.60 -6.27 -14.99
C SER A 322 4.65 -5.12 -13.99
N LEU A 323 5.87 -4.69 -13.65
CA LEU A 323 6.11 -3.49 -12.83
C LEU A 323 5.41 -2.24 -13.40
N PRO A 324 5.40 -2.00 -14.74
CA PRO A 324 4.67 -0.87 -15.32
C PRO A 324 3.15 -0.97 -15.12
N SER A 325 2.55 -2.14 -15.38
CA SER A 325 1.10 -2.34 -15.24
C SER A 325 0.62 -1.97 -13.84
N ILE A 326 1.35 -2.41 -12.80
CA ILE A 326 1.01 -2.10 -11.41
C ILE A 326 1.24 -0.64 -11.07
N THR A 327 2.30 -0.02 -11.57
CA THR A 327 2.55 1.43 -11.35
C THR A 327 1.45 2.30 -11.95
N ARG A 328 0.95 1.94 -13.14
CA ARG A 328 -0.19 2.61 -13.81
C ARG A 328 -1.50 2.34 -13.09
N SER A 329 -1.72 1.10 -12.63
CA SER A 329 -2.89 0.73 -11.81
C SER A 329 -2.94 1.54 -10.50
N ILE A 330 -1.82 1.68 -9.80
CA ILE A 330 -1.73 2.51 -8.58
C ILE A 330 -1.94 3.99 -8.91
N SER A 331 -1.45 4.47 -10.05
CA SER A 331 -1.73 5.86 -10.48
C SER A 331 -3.21 6.11 -10.69
N SER A 332 -3.91 5.16 -11.28
CA SER A 332 -5.37 5.22 -11.45
C SER A 332 -6.05 5.21 -10.09
N TYR A 333 -5.65 4.30 -9.18
CA TYR A 333 -6.11 4.26 -7.79
C TYR A 333 -5.91 5.59 -7.04
N ASP A 334 -4.73 6.21 -7.17
CA ASP A 334 -4.42 7.51 -6.56
C ASP A 334 -5.32 8.63 -7.10
N GLU A 335 -5.66 8.61 -8.40
CA GLU A 335 -6.55 9.59 -9.01
C GLU A 335 -7.99 9.45 -8.48
N PHE A 336 -8.48 8.22 -8.32
CA PHE A 336 -9.77 7.97 -7.70
C PHE A 336 -9.78 8.41 -6.24
N ARG A 337 -8.71 8.15 -5.48
CA ARG A 337 -8.56 8.63 -4.10
C ARG A 337 -8.76 10.15 -3.99
N CYS A 338 -8.29 10.93 -4.96
CA CYS A 338 -8.44 12.38 -4.93
C CYS A 338 -9.89 12.87 -5.15
N ARG A 339 -10.78 12.04 -5.69
CA ARG A 339 -12.18 12.38 -5.96
C ARG A 339 -13.15 11.94 -4.85
N TRP A 340 -12.72 11.06 -3.94
CA TRP A 340 -13.57 10.39 -2.94
C TRP A 340 -12.95 10.42 -1.53
N ILE A 341 -13.63 9.87 -0.50
CA ILE A 341 -13.23 10.00 0.92
C ILE A 341 -11.80 9.46 1.16
N PRO A 342 -10.78 10.33 1.42
CA PRO A 342 -9.37 9.92 1.42
C PRO A 342 -8.92 9.01 2.56
N GLU A 343 -9.76 8.86 3.59
CA GLU A 343 -9.47 8.19 4.87
C GLU A 343 -9.56 6.66 4.78
N LEU A 344 -10.25 6.13 3.77
CA LEU A 344 -10.43 4.69 3.58
C LEU A 344 -9.38 4.04 2.66
N PHE A 345 -8.47 4.83 2.08
CA PHE A 345 -7.51 4.37 1.09
C PHE A 345 -6.17 3.96 1.72
N VAL A 346 -5.62 2.83 1.28
CA VAL A 346 -4.27 2.38 1.66
C VAL A 346 -3.23 3.07 0.79
N ASP A 347 -2.12 3.47 1.41
CA ASP A 347 -1.04 4.15 0.72
C ASP A 347 -0.13 3.17 -0.03
N TYR A 348 -0.36 3.01 -1.33
CA TYR A 348 0.48 2.20 -2.22
C TYR A 348 1.63 2.99 -2.86
N SER A 349 1.89 4.24 -2.45
CA SER A 349 2.95 5.06 -3.02
C SER A 349 4.33 4.40 -2.91
N ARG A 350 4.59 3.67 -1.81
CA ARG A 350 5.83 2.91 -1.63
C ARG A 350 5.97 1.76 -2.63
N LEU A 351 4.89 1.02 -2.90
CA LEU A 351 4.87 -0.02 -3.94
C LEU A 351 5.14 0.60 -5.31
N LYS A 352 4.42 1.67 -5.66
CA LYS A 352 4.58 2.41 -6.91
C LYS A 352 6.01 2.88 -7.14
N GLN A 353 6.62 3.49 -6.11
CA GLN A 353 8.00 3.96 -6.14
C GLN A 353 8.99 2.82 -6.37
N ARG A 354 8.81 1.66 -5.69
CA ARG A 354 9.67 0.48 -5.86
C ARG A 354 9.52 -0.18 -7.23
N CYS A 355 8.29 -0.31 -7.73
CA CYS A 355 8.06 -0.84 -9.07
C CYS A 355 8.76 0.00 -10.12
N ARG A 356 8.66 1.34 -10.01
CA ARG A 356 9.42 2.25 -10.88
C ARG A 356 10.92 2.04 -10.77
N GLN A 357 11.49 2.10 -9.56
CA GLN A 357 12.93 1.94 -9.36
C GLN A 357 13.45 0.64 -9.96
N LYS A 358 12.75 -0.47 -9.70
CA LYS A 358 13.13 -1.78 -10.21
C LYS A 358 13.03 -1.86 -11.74
N PHE A 359 11.96 -1.31 -12.34
CA PHE A 359 11.82 -1.28 -13.79
C PHE A 359 12.94 -0.47 -14.47
N LEU A 360 13.26 0.71 -13.91
CA LEU A 360 14.31 1.57 -14.43
C LEU A 360 15.70 0.90 -14.33
N GLN A 361 15.95 0.16 -13.25
CA GLN A 361 17.17 -0.63 -13.09
C GLN A 361 17.29 -1.76 -14.13
N GLU A 362 16.17 -2.36 -14.54
CA GLU A 362 16.16 -3.47 -15.50
C GLU A 362 16.17 -3.02 -16.97
N THR A 363 15.56 -1.88 -17.28
CA THR A 363 15.29 -1.45 -18.68
C THR A 363 16.31 -0.45 -19.21
N ILE A 364 16.77 0.49 -18.39
CA ILE A 364 17.69 1.54 -18.84
C ILE A 364 19.12 0.99 -18.83
N THR A 365 19.61 0.54 -19.99
CA THR A 365 20.91 -0.13 -20.16
C THR A 365 22.13 0.82 -20.11
N LYS A 366 22.15 1.75 -19.15
CA LYS A 366 23.33 2.53 -18.77
C LYS A 366 23.42 2.58 -17.25
N MET A 367 23.74 1.44 -16.63
CA MET A 367 24.08 1.43 -15.21
C MET A 367 25.48 2.03 -15.08
N LEU A 368 25.56 3.21 -14.47
CA LEU A 368 26.84 3.88 -14.32
C LEU A 368 27.66 3.12 -13.27
N VAL A 369 28.68 2.38 -13.71
CA VAL A 369 29.64 1.71 -12.82
C VAL A 369 30.60 2.75 -12.28
N ILE A 370 30.18 3.50 -11.26
CA ILE A 370 31.08 4.35 -10.49
C ILE A 370 31.91 3.42 -9.60
N LYS A 371 33.04 2.92 -10.15
CA LYS A 371 34.04 2.05 -9.48
C LYS A 371 33.47 1.22 -8.32
N GLY A 372 32.81 0.12 -8.66
CA GLY A 372 32.42 -0.94 -7.72
C GLY A 372 31.04 -0.77 -7.11
N ASP A 373 30.11 -1.56 -7.64
CA ASP A 373 29.03 -2.24 -6.91
C ASP A 373 27.61 -1.67 -6.85
N ILE A 374 27.24 -0.51 -7.40
CA ILE A 374 25.80 -0.15 -7.44
C ILE A 374 25.32 0.49 -8.75
N ALA A 375 24.20 -0.05 -9.22
CA ALA A 375 23.43 0.38 -10.38
C ALA A 375 22.45 1.52 -10.05
N VAL A 376 22.84 2.75 -10.37
CA VAL A 376 21.92 3.89 -10.42
C VAL A 376 21.52 4.14 -11.88
N THR A 377 20.27 4.51 -12.10
CA THR A 377 19.74 4.86 -13.42
C THR A 377 20.42 6.13 -13.95
N ASP A 378 21.12 6.03 -15.08
CA ASP A 378 21.64 7.17 -15.83
C ASP A 378 20.56 7.71 -16.78
N LEU A 379 20.19 8.97 -16.58
CA LEU A 379 19.16 9.70 -17.31
C LEU A 379 19.75 10.86 -18.14
N THR A 380 21.06 10.84 -18.39
CA THR A 380 21.78 11.92 -19.09
C THR A 380 21.18 12.25 -20.46
N ASP A 381 20.82 11.22 -21.23
CA ASP A 381 20.26 11.40 -22.58
C ASP A 381 18.72 11.51 -22.58
N ASP A 382 18.06 11.19 -21.47
CA ASP A 382 16.60 11.11 -21.37
C ASP A 382 15.96 12.38 -20.81
N VAL A 383 16.72 13.19 -20.06
CA VAL A 383 16.23 14.40 -19.41
C VAL A 383 16.59 15.63 -20.23
N THR A 384 15.57 16.41 -20.61
CA THR A 384 15.76 17.71 -21.26
C THR A 384 15.53 18.84 -20.25
N LEU A 385 16.51 19.71 -20.05
CA LEU A 385 16.37 20.89 -19.18
C LEU A 385 15.46 21.93 -19.84
N ILE A 386 14.64 22.62 -19.03
CA ILE A 386 13.72 23.66 -19.44
C ILE A 386 14.15 24.99 -18.81
N GLY A 387 14.19 26.03 -19.65
CA GLY A 387 14.57 27.38 -19.22
C GLY A 387 16.02 27.70 -19.55
N ARG A 388 16.36 29.00 -19.51
CA ARG A 388 17.73 29.48 -19.74
C ARG A 388 18.53 29.61 -18.44
N ASP A 389 17.83 29.73 -17.31
CA ASP A 389 18.40 29.98 -15.99
C ASP A 389 17.88 28.95 -14.99
N ALA A 390 18.68 28.70 -13.94
CA ALA A 390 18.28 27.86 -12.83
C ALA A 390 17.07 28.46 -12.09
N VAL A 391 16.14 27.60 -11.67
CA VAL A 391 14.92 28.01 -10.94
C VAL A 391 15.21 28.30 -9.46
N GLY A 392 16.31 27.73 -8.95
CA GLY A 392 16.83 28.02 -7.63
C GLY A 392 18.31 27.68 -7.53
N GLY A 393 19.01 28.32 -6.60
CA GLY A 393 20.43 28.09 -6.35
C GLY A 393 20.68 27.95 -4.85
N GLY A 394 21.49 26.94 -4.49
CA GLY A 394 22.09 26.79 -3.17
C GLY A 394 23.55 27.25 -3.18
N ALA A 395 24.30 26.95 -2.11
CA ALA A 395 25.72 27.27 -2.04
C ALA A 395 26.57 26.52 -3.08
N PHE A 396 26.23 25.26 -3.38
CA PHE A 396 27.03 24.39 -4.28
C PHE A 396 26.22 23.71 -5.38
N SER A 397 24.97 24.10 -5.55
CA SER A 397 24.09 23.45 -6.52
C SER A 397 23.12 24.42 -7.15
N ASP A 398 22.77 24.16 -8.40
CA ASP A 398 21.71 24.81 -9.12
C ASP A 398 20.57 23.82 -9.38
N VAL A 399 19.34 24.27 -9.17
CA VAL A 399 18.14 23.47 -9.41
C VAL A 399 17.50 23.94 -10.70
N TRP A 400 17.45 23.03 -11.67
CA TRP A 400 16.84 23.24 -12.96
C TRP A 400 15.51 22.49 -13.03
N LYS A 401 14.56 23.02 -13.80
CA LYS A 401 13.37 22.26 -14.19
C LYS A 401 13.70 21.50 -15.46
N GLY A 402 13.22 20.27 -15.58
CA GLY A 402 13.40 19.43 -16.77
C GLY A 402 12.12 18.69 -17.16
N LYS A 403 12.16 18.06 -18.33
CA LYS A 403 11.18 17.10 -18.83
C LYS A 403 11.85 15.75 -18.98
N TRP A 404 11.11 14.70 -18.64
CA TRP A 404 11.54 13.31 -18.79
C TRP A 404 10.35 12.46 -19.24
N TRP A 405 10.56 11.56 -20.20
CA TRP A 405 9.56 10.57 -20.59
C TRP A 405 9.60 9.39 -19.62
N ASP A 406 8.61 9.31 -18.72
CA ASP A 406 8.48 8.19 -17.78
C ASP A 406 7.99 6.95 -18.51
N GLN A 407 8.91 6.05 -18.84
CA GLN A 407 8.60 4.79 -19.53
C GLN A 407 7.66 3.88 -18.72
N VAL A 408 7.64 4.01 -17.39
CA VAL A 408 6.81 3.18 -16.50
C VAL A 408 5.35 3.61 -16.61
N GLU A 409 5.08 4.91 -16.50
CA GLU A 409 3.72 5.45 -16.60
C GLU A 409 3.31 5.86 -18.01
N GLY A 410 4.23 5.82 -18.98
CA GLY A 410 3.94 6.14 -20.38
C GLY A 410 3.59 7.61 -20.63
N LYS A 411 4.16 8.54 -19.87
CA LYS A 411 3.85 9.98 -19.98
C LYS A 411 5.04 10.88 -19.71
N GLU A 412 4.98 12.11 -20.23
CA GLU A 412 5.95 13.15 -19.90
C GLU A 412 5.77 13.61 -18.45
N ARG A 413 6.88 13.71 -17.71
CA ARG A 413 6.94 14.21 -16.34
C ARG A 413 7.84 15.42 -16.25
N ALA A 414 7.42 16.39 -15.44
CA ALA A 414 8.31 17.44 -14.98
C ALA A 414 9.26 16.87 -13.90
N VAL A 415 10.55 17.17 -14.03
CA VAL A 415 11.59 16.74 -13.10
C VAL A 415 12.35 17.94 -12.55
N ALA A 416 12.86 17.80 -11.32
CA ALA A 416 13.85 18.69 -10.76
C ALA A 416 15.23 18.09 -10.99
N VAL A 417 16.16 18.89 -11.51
CA VAL A 417 17.55 18.49 -11.71
C VAL A 417 18.44 19.36 -10.83
N LYS A 418 19.01 18.75 -9.80
CA LYS A 418 19.96 19.40 -8.90
C LYS A 418 21.38 19.17 -9.40
N LEU A 419 21.93 20.13 -10.16
CA LEU A 419 23.28 20.12 -10.69
C LEU A 419 24.27 20.60 -9.63
N LEU A 420 25.27 19.79 -9.30
CA LEU A 420 26.35 20.18 -8.40
C LEU A 420 27.43 20.97 -9.14
N ARG A 421 27.77 22.15 -8.63
CA ARG A 421 28.86 22.98 -9.15
C ARG A 421 30.20 22.41 -8.70
N LEU A 422 30.87 21.64 -9.57
CA LEU A 422 32.17 21.04 -9.29
C LEU A 422 33.31 22.00 -9.68
N VAL A 423 33.49 23.09 -8.92
CA VAL A 423 34.68 23.94 -9.02
C VAL A 423 35.65 23.54 -7.91
N MET A 424 36.42 22.46 -8.11
CA MET A 424 37.34 21.91 -7.10
C MET A 424 38.63 21.36 -7.72
N VAL A 425 39.70 21.33 -6.91
CA VAL A 425 40.99 20.69 -7.26
C VAL A 425 40.81 19.17 -7.38
N GLN A 426 41.53 18.52 -8.29
CA GLN A 426 41.33 17.11 -8.69
C GLN A 426 41.26 16.10 -7.52
N ASN A 427 42.06 16.28 -6.46
CA ASN A 427 42.08 15.38 -5.29
C ASN A 427 40.85 15.54 -4.37
N GLU A 428 40.27 16.74 -4.28
CA GLU A 428 39.05 16.99 -3.52
C GLU A 428 37.82 16.50 -4.29
N LYS A 429 37.88 16.62 -5.62
CA LYS A 429 36.88 16.08 -6.54
C LYS A 429 36.66 14.58 -6.27
N GLU A 430 37.70 13.75 -6.27
CA GLU A 430 37.54 12.30 -6.05
C GLU A 430 36.89 11.94 -4.70
N LYS A 431 37.26 12.64 -3.61
CA LYS A 431 36.65 12.44 -2.28
C LYS A 431 35.18 12.85 -2.27
N LEU A 432 34.85 13.97 -2.92
CA LEU A 432 33.49 14.44 -3.07
C LEU A 432 32.65 13.42 -3.84
N PHE A 433 33.17 12.91 -4.95
CA PHE A 433 32.50 11.89 -5.77
C PHE A 433 32.20 10.60 -4.99
N LYS A 434 33.16 10.09 -4.20
CA LYS A 434 32.94 8.87 -3.39
C LYS A 434 31.83 9.05 -2.34
N ARG A 435 31.75 10.23 -1.72
CA ARG A 435 30.73 10.51 -0.70
C ARG A 435 29.38 10.83 -1.32
N LEU A 436 29.37 11.62 -2.39
CA LEU A 436 28.19 11.86 -3.20
C LEU A 436 27.61 10.54 -3.71
N HIS A 437 28.46 9.61 -4.13
CA HIS A 437 28.04 8.26 -4.50
C HIS A 437 27.28 7.61 -3.34
N ALA A 438 27.86 7.49 -2.13
CA ALA A 438 27.18 6.87 -0.99
C ALA A 438 25.81 7.52 -0.65
N GLU A 439 25.70 8.85 -0.74
CA GLU A 439 24.42 9.54 -0.51
C GLU A 439 23.41 9.33 -1.64
N VAL A 440 23.84 9.41 -2.91
CA VAL A 440 23.00 9.12 -4.08
C VAL A 440 22.46 7.70 -4.02
N LEU A 441 23.29 6.75 -3.60
CA LEU A 441 22.90 5.35 -3.41
C LEU A 441 21.86 5.21 -2.31
N THR A 442 22.13 5.83 -1.16
CA THR A 442 21.19 5.81 -0.04
C THR A 442 19.85 6.40 -0.47
N TRP A 443 19.86 7.54 -1.16
CA TRP A 443 18.67 8.20 -1.70
C TRP A 443 17.95 7.32 -2.73
N HIS A 444 18.68 6.66 -3.64
CA HIS A 444 18.11 5.76 -4.65
C HIS A 444 17.24 4.66 -4.04
N TYR A 445 17.60 4.14 -2.86
CA TYR A 445 16.82 3.09 -2.17
C TYR A 445 15.63 3.61 -1.36
N LEU A 446 15.47 4.92 -1.20
CA LEU A 446 14.36 5.48 -0.45
C LEU A 446 13.08 5.42 -1.26
N CYS A 447 12.03 4.92 -0.58
CA CYS A 447 10.67 4.84 -1.09
C CYS A 447 9.71 5.18 0.05
N HIS A 448 9.28 6.43 0.08
CA HIS A 448 8.25 6.93 0.99
C HIS A 448 7.50 8.09 0.33
N ARG A 449 6.22 8.25 0.65
CA ARG A 449 5.37 9.29 0.05
C ARG A 449 5.89 10.70 0.31
N ASN A 450 6.29 10.96 1.55
CA ASN A 450 6.73 12.27 2.03
C ASN A 450 8.25 12.47 1.97
N VAL A 451 8.96 11.67 1.17
CA VAL A 451 10.39 11.81 0.90
C VAL A 451 10.58 11.82 -0.60
N SER A 452 11.34 12.78 -1.11
CA SER A 452 11.60 12.91 -2.55
C SER A 452 12.22 11.62 -3.08
N GLN A 453 11.65 11.05 -4.14
CA GLN A 453 12.23 9.90 -4.82
C GLN A 453 13.34 10.37 -5.77
N LEU A 454 14.50 9.70 -5.75
CA LEU A 454 15.50 9.84 -6.81
C LEU A 454 15.09 8.95 -7.99
N TYR A 455 14.92 9.56 -9.18
CA TYR A 455 14.65 8.81 -10.42
C TYR A 455 15.94 8.32 -11.07
N GLY A 456 17.01 9.09 -10.94
CA GLY A 456 18.32 8.75 -11.47
C GLY A 456 19.29 9.90 -11.32
N ILE A 457 20.42 9.75 -12.00
CA ILE A 457 21.44 10.79 -12.11
C ILE A 457 21.57 11.20 -13.57
N MET A 458 22.08 12.41 -13.80
CA MET A 458 22.57 12.83 -15.09
C MET A 458 24.00 13.32 -14.94
N GLN A 459 24.82 13.19 -15.98
CA GLN A 459 26.19 13.63 -15.98
C GLN A 459 26.47 14.55 -17.15
N SER A 460 27.38 15.48 -16.92
CA SER A 460 28.06 16.25 -17.94
C SER A 460 29.56 16.17 -17.67
N GLU A 461 30.38 16.64 -18.60
CA GLU A 461 31.84 16.62 -18.46
C GLU A 461 32.33 17.26 -17.14
N THR A 462 31.57 18.22 -16.61
CA THR A 462 31.96 19.04 -15.45
C THR A 462 30.98 19.00 -14.27
N SER A 463 29.87 18.27 -14.34
CA SER A 463 28.82 18.31 -13.29
C SER A 463 28.01 17.02 -13.22
N VAL A 464 27.59 16.66 -12.01
CA VAL A 464 26.62 15.58 -11.76
C VAL A 464 25.31 16.21 -11.31
N GLY A 465 24.23 15.79 -11.95
CA GLY A 465 22.86 16.12 -11.61
C GLY A 465 22.14 14.97 -10.93
N MET A 466 21.37 15.28 -9.89
CA MET A 466 20.40 14.35 -9.32
C MET A 466 19.02 14.69 -9.87
N VAL A 467 18.31 13.70 -10.40
CA VAL A 467 17.00 13.87 -11.05
C VAL A 467 15.91 13.34 -10.11
N SER A 468 14.97 14.19 -9.73
CA SER A 468 13.84 13.85 -8.86
C SER A 468 12.53 14.43 -9.38
N ALA A 469 11.41 14.12 -8.70
CA ALA A 469 10.11 14.70 -9.04
C ALA A 469 10.12 16.23 -8.89
N TRP A 470 9.58 16.95 -9.88
CA TRP A 470 9.28 18.37 -9.74
C TRP A 470 8.08 18.55 -8.80
N CYS A 471 8.17 19.50 -7.86
CA CYS A 471 7.08 19.85 -6.95
C CYS A 471 6.46 21.19 -7.38
N GLU A 472 5.27 21.13 -8.00
CA GLU A 472 4.62 22.25 -8.70
C GLU A 472 4.34 23.44 -7.79
N HIS A 473 4.07 23.19 -6.52
CA HIS A 473 3.70 24.22 -5.56
C HIS A 473 4.89 24.78 -4.78
N GLY A 474 6.11 24.40 -5.15
CA GLY A 474 7.35 24.93 -4.57
C GLY A 474 7.51 24.56 -3.10
N THR A 475 8.13 25.45 -2.32
CA THR A 475 8.37 25.22 -0.88
C THR A 475 7.10 25.36 -0.06
N ILE A 476 7.00 24.68 1.08
CA ILE A 476 5.84 24.78 1.99
C ILE A 476 5.55 26.21 2.41
N ARG A 477 6.59 27.05 2.55
CA ARG A 477 6.46 28.47 2.87
C ARG A 477 5.82 29.25 1.71
N HIS A 478 6.23 28.99 0.47
CA HIS A 478 5.59 29.59 -0.70
C HIS A 478 4.13 29.14 -0.81
N TYR A 479 3.88 27.83 -0.64
CA TYR A 479 2.56 27.23 -0.71
C TYR A 479 1.58 27.85 0.31
N LEU A 480 1.93 27.85 1.59
CA LEU A 480 1.10 28.40 2.67
C LEU A 480 0.93 29.93 2.60
N LYS A 481 1.79 30.63 1.86
CA LYS A 481 1.68 32.09 1.70
C LYS A 481 0.89 32.48 0.47
N SER A 482 1.10 31.78 -0.65
CA SER A 482 0.76 32.30 -1.98
C SER A 482 -0.13 31.37 -2.80
N VAL A 483 -0.10 30.06 -2.52
CA VAL A 483 -0.83 29.06 -3.33
C VAL A 483 -2.09 28.61 -2.59
N ASN A 484 -1.96 28.15 -1.35
CA ASN A 484 -3.08 27.71 -0.52
C ASN A 484 -2.87 28.10 0.96
N PRO A 485 -3.20 29.34 1.33
CA PRO A 485 -3.07 29.81 2.72
C PRO A 485 -3.97 29.09 3.73
N LYS A 486 -5.03 28.44 3.24
CA LYS A 486 -6.02 27.69 4.02
C LYS A 486 -5.72 26.19 4.05
N ALA A 487 -4.57 25.76 3.54
CA ALA A 487 -4.20 24.35 3.58
C ALA A 487 -4.20 23.82 5.03
N ASP A 488 -4.56 22.55 5.17
CA ASP A 488 -4.55 21.87 6.45
C ASP A 488 -3.10 21.72 6.96
N ARG A 489 -2.75 22.58 7.91
CA ARG A 489 -1.41 22.64 8.52
C ARG A 489 -1.14 21.42 9.38
N MET A 490 -2.15 20.82 10.01
CA MET A 490 -2.00 19.60 10.81
C MET A 490 -1.64 18.42 9.92
N LYS A 491 -2.35 18.27 8.80
CA LYS A 491 -2.05 17.27 7.78
C LYS A 491 -0.63 17.42 7.20
N LEU A 492 -0.19 18.64 6.91
CA LEU A 492 1.18 18.89 6.42
C LEU A 492 2.24 18.52 7.48
N MET A 493 2.04 18.88 8.75
CA MET A 493 2.95 18.49 9.83
C MET A 493 3.01 16.97 10.04
N HIS A 494 1.87 16.29 9.96
CA HIS A 494 1.78 14.83 10.02
C HIS A 494 2.59 14.17 8.88
N GLN A 495 2.42 14.66 7.66
CA GLN A 495 3.15 14.19 6.48
C GLN A 495 4.67 14.36 6.61
N ILE A 496 5.11 15.54 7.08
CA ILE A 496 6.53 15.78 7.35
C ILE A 496 7.04 14.82 8.43
N ALA A 497 6.30 14.63 9.53
CA ALA A 497 6.67 13.70 10.59
C ALA A 497 6.80 12.26 10.06
N SER A 498 5.89 11.83 9.19
CA SER A 498 5.93 10.51 8.54
C SER A 498 7.22 10.32 7.74
N GLY A 499 7.59 11.32 6.94
CA GLY A 499 8.83 11.28 6.16
C GLY A 499 10.10 11.26 7.02
N VAL A 500 10.17 12.07 8.08
CA VAL A 500 11.35 12.08 8.96
C VAL A 500 11.45 10.78 9.78
N ALA A 501 10.32 10.26 10.28
CA ALA A 501 10.28 8.97 10.98
C ALA A 501 10.81 7.84 10.06
N TYR A 502 10.37 7.83 8.79
CA TYR A 502 10.88 6.89 7.80
C TYR A 502 12.40 6.97 7.62
N LEU A 503 12.98 8.17 7.53
CA LEU A 503 14.44 8.35 7.44
C LEU A 503 15.17 7.81 8.69
N HIS A 504 14.63 8.09 9.88
CA HIS A 504 15.22 7.66 11.15
C HIS A 504 15.16 6.14 11.35
N ASP A 505 14.08 5.51 10.89
CA ASP A 505 13.85 4.06 10.95
C ASP A 505 14.54 3.29 9.82
N PHE A 506 15.03 3.98 8.77
CA PHE A 506 15.82 3.36 7.71
C PHE A 506 17.10 2.71 8.28
N ARG A 507 17.65 1.72 7.57
CA ARG A 507 18.86 1.00 7.98
C ARG A 507 19.87 1.00 6.83
N PRO A 508 21.05 1.65 7.00
CA PRO A 508 21.46 2.44 8.18
C PRO A 508 20.57 3.67 8.41
N THR A 509 20.48 4.16 9.65
CA THR A 509 19.68 5.35 10.00
C THR A 509 20.12 6.55 9.18
N ILE A 510 19.16 7.26 8.59
CA ILE A 510 19.40 8.49 7.84
C ILE A 510 19.01 9.68 8.70
N ILE A 511 19.94 10.61 8.84
CA ILE A 511 19.73 11.90 9.52
C ILE A 511 19.64 12.96 8.43
N HIS A 512 18.60 13.79 8.47
CA HIS A 512 18.42 14.85 7.49
C HIS A 512 19.50 15.92 7.63
N GLY A 513 19.73 16.42 8.86
CA GLY A 513 20.80 17.35 9.21
C GLY A 513 20.58 18.81 8.78
N ASP A 514 19.75 19.07 7.77
CA ASP A 514 19.35 20.42 7.33
C ASP A 514 17.81 20.59 7.18
N LEU A 515 17.04 20.11 8.15
CA LEU A 515 15.58 20.15 8.05
C LEU A 515 15.04 21.57 8.28
N LYS A 516 14.38 22.15 7.28
CA LYS A 516 13.83 23.52 7.30
C LYS A 516 12.71 23.67 6.28
N GLY A 517 11.88 24.71 6.39
CA GLY A 517 10.75 24.93 5.49
C GLY A 517 11.12 25.04 4.01
N SER A 518 12.32 25.53 3.67
CA SER A 518 12.77 25.56 2.27
C SER A 518 13.06 24.18 1.67
N ASN A 519 13.29 23.18 2.52
CA ASN A 519 13.60 21.80 2.12
C ASN A 519 12.35 20.89 2.22
N ILE A 520 11.19 21.47 2.53
CA ILE A 520 9.89 20.82 2.41
C ILE A 520 9.20 21.38 1.18
N LEU A 521 9.05 20.54 0.16
CA LEU A 521 8.37 20.87 -1.08
C LEU A 521 6.93 20.38 -1.05
N ILE A 522 6.06 21.00 -1.85
CA ILE A 522 4.66 20.61 -2.00
C ILE A 522 4.41 20.18 -3.45
N ASP A 523 3.95 18.93 -3.62
CA ASP A 523 3.62 18.39 -4.95
C ASP A 523 2.29 18.94 -5.50
N HIS A 524 1.98 18.65 -6.76
CA HIS A 524 0.70 19.01 -7.40
C HIS A 524 -0.56 18.57 -6.64
N GLN A 525 -0.49 17.55 -5.78
CA GLN A 525 -1.62 17.06 -4.98
C GLN A 525 -1.69 17.72 -3.59
N GLY A 526 -0.74 18.59 -3.25
CA GLY A 526 -0.70 19.28 -1.97
C GLY A 526 -0.05 18.46 -0.84
N TYR A 527 0.69 17.40 -1.15
CA TYR A 527 1.44 16.61 -0.16
C TYR A 527 2.81 17.22 0.11
N ALA A 528 3.23 17.17 1.38
CA ALA A 528 4.56 17.57 1.80
C ALA A 528 5.60 16.50 1.46
N ILE A 529 6.66 16.91 0.79
CA ILE A 529 7.76 16.09 0.31
C ILE A 529 9.07 16.63 0.89
N ILE A 530 9.78 15.82 1.68
CA ILE A 530 11.10 16.15 2.21
C ILE A 530 12.14 15.99 1.10
N SER A 531 12.96 17.01 0.90
CA SER A 531 14.09 17.02 -0.06
C SER A 531 15.40 17.39 0.63
N ASP A 532 16.53 17.24 -0.06
CA ASP A 532 17.84 17.73 0.39
C ASP A 532 18.38 17.12 1.71
N PHE A 533 17.93 15.92 2.05
CA PHE A 533 18.52 15.08 3.09
C PHE A 533 19.87 14.48 2.63
N GLY A 534 20.75 14.16 3.57
CA GLY A 534 22.03 13.46 3.32
C GLY A 534 23.13 14.30 2.66
N LEU A 535 22.77 15.32 1.85
CA LEU A 535 23.73 16.18 1.16
C LEU A 535 24.48 17.15 2.10
N SER A 536 23.92 17.46 3.27
CA SER A 536 24.50 18.36 4.26
C SER A 536 25.86 17.87 4.77
N LYS A 537 25.98 16.57 5.06
CA LYS A 537 27.24 15.93 5.50
C LYS A 537 28.30 15.90 4.40
N VAL A 538 27.88 15.74 3.15
CA VAL A 538 28.82 15.78 2.01
C VAL A 538 29.37 17.18 1.85
N MET A 539 28.52 18.21 1.92
CA MET A 539 28.91 19.61 1.72
C MET A 539 29.73 20.19 2.88
N SER A 540 29.45 19.76 4.11
CA SER A 540 30.10 20.26 5.32
C SER A 540 31.60 20.03 5.37
N ASP A 541 32.05 18.91 4.82
CA ASP A 541 33.45 18.52 4.84
C ASP A 541 34.32 19.32 3.85
N PHE A 542 33.69 20.01 2.89
CA PHE A 542 34.40 20.83 1.89
C PHE A 542 34.30 22.33 2.20
N SER A 543 33.34 22.75 3.03
CA SER A 543 33.25 24.16 3.44
C SER A 543 32.46 24.33 4.72
N ALA A 544 33.17 24.66 5.80
CA ALA A 544 32.55 25.07 7.07
C ALA A 544 31.56 26.24 6.85
N SER A 545 31.89 27.20 5.97
CA SER A 545 31.08 28.39 5.66
C SER A 545 29.65 28.07 5.18
N SER A 546 29.44 26.88 4.60
CA SER A 546 28.14 26.45 4.10
C SER A 546 27.16 25.97 5.17
N PHE A 547 27.68 25.44 6.28
CA PHE A 547 26.88 25.11 7.46
C PHE A 547 26.20 26.38 8.03
N PHE A 548 26.81 27.55 7.84
CA PHE A 548 26.31 28.83 8.37
C PHE A 548 25.20 29.49 7.51
N ALA A 549 25.06 29.13 6.24
CA ALA A 549 24.26 29.91 5.29
C ALA A 549 22.76 29.56 5.35
N GLY A 550 22.04 30.18 6.28
CA GLY A 550 20.57 30.26 6.25
C GLY A 550 19.80 29.18 7.01
N SER A 551 20.48 28.33 7.77
CA SER A 551 19.84 27.26 8.57
C SER A 551 19.87 27.48 10.09
N MET A 552 20.52 28.54 10.57
CA MET A 552 20.74 28.82 12.01
C MET A 552 19.48 28.71 12.87
N ARG A 553 18.33 29.14 12.33
CA ARG A 553 17.04 29.18 13.04
C ARG A 553 16.43 27.81 13.35
N TRP A 554 16.85 26.77 12.65
CA TRP A 554 16.39 25.39 12.84
C TRP A 554 17.44 24.52 13.56
N MET A 555 18.66 25.02 13.76
CA MET A 555 19.74 24.28 14.40
C MET A 555 19.49 24.06 15.89
N ALA A 556 19.78 22.84 16.34
CA ALA A 556 19.66 22.47 17.74
C ALA A 556 20.80 23.08 18.59
N PRO A 557 20.57 23.36 19.89
CA PRO A 557 21.55 24.01 20.76
C PRO A 557 22.91 23.31 20.82
N GLU A 558 22.93 21.97 20.84
CA GLU A 558 24.15 21.17 20.86
C GLU A 558 24.99 21.32 19.58
N ILE A 559 24.35 21.53 18.44
CA ILE A 559 25.03 21.79 17.16
C ILE A 559 25.65 23.19 17.20
N VAL A 560 24.89 24.19 17.65
CA VAL A 560 25.36 25.58 17.77
C VAL A 560 26.52 25.70 18.77
N ARG A 561 26.48 24.98 19.89
CA ARG A 561 27.58 24.94 20.88
C ARG A 561 28.85 24.33 20.28
N ALA A 562 28.72 23.17 19.64
CA ALA A 562 29.85 22.51 18.98
C ALA A 562 30.49 23.36 17.87
N LEU A 563 29.73 24.26 17.23
CA LEU A 563 30.26 25.21 16.25
C LEU A 563 31.10 26.33 16.87
N VAL A 564 30.90 26.66 18.15
CA VAL A 564 31.58 27.78 18.83
C VAL A 564 32.70 27.31 19.77
N GLU A 565 32.68 26.06 20.21
CA GLU A 565 33.75 25.44 20.99
C GLU A 565 34.96 25.11 20.09
N VAL A 566 35.96 26.01 20.08
CA VAL A 566 37.23 25.83 19.36
C VAL A 566 38.21 25.03 20.23
N GLY A 567 38.43 23.74 19.93
CA GLY A 567 39.44 22.93 20.61
C GLY A 567 39.83 21.64 19.87
N SER A 568 41.07 21.62 19.37
CA SER A 568 41.89 20.49 18.87
C SER A 568 41.22 19.39 18.01
N GLU A 569 41.61 19.32 16.75
CA GLU A 569 41.26 18.28 15.76
C GLU A 569 39.77 18.25 15.31
N ALA A 570 39.37 19.33 14.62
CA ALA A 570 38.47 19.36 13.46
C ALA A 570 37.43 18.22 13.30
N THR A 571 36.62 17.96 14.33
CA THR A 571 35.47 17.07 14.20
C THR A 571 34.23 17.95 14.14
N MET A 572 33.64 18.10 12.95
CA MET A 572 32.39 18.85 12.73
C MET A 572 31.29 18.39 13.71
N PRO A 573 30.33 19.27 14.07
CA PRO A 573 29.20 18.90 14.93
C PRO A 573 28.49 17.66 14.37
N GLN A 574 28.37 16.62 15.18
CA GLN A 574 27.64 15.43 14.75
C GLN A 574 26.14 15.71 14.80
N VAL A 575 25.54 15.88 13.63
CA VAL A 575 24.08 15.85 13.49
C VAL A 575 23.55 14.49 13.94
N THR A 576 22.42 14.50 14.61
CA THR A 576 21.76 13.31 15.17
C THR A 576 20.27 13.32 14.84
N THR A 577 19.60 12.18 15.03
CA THR A 577 18.14 12.11 14.95
C THR A 577 17.47 13.08 15.94
N ALA A 578 18.07 13.32 17.11
CA ALA A 578 17.57 14.30 18.07
C ALA A 578 17.71 15.76 17.59
N SER A 579 18.73 16.07 16.78
CA SER A 579 18.85 17.39 16.14
C SER A 579 17.80 17.60 15.04
N ASP A 580 17.45 16.55 14.29
CA ASP A 580 16.32 16.59 13.33
C ASP A 580 14.99 16.82 14.05
N VAL A 581 14.78 16.21 15.24
CA VAL A 581 13.55 16.42 16.04
C VAL A 581 13.40 17.88 16.46
N TYR A 582 14.50 18.54 16.86
CA TYR A 582 14.49 19.97 17.16
C TYR A 582 14.12 20.80 15.93
N ALA A 583 14.78 20.51 14.80
CA ALA A 583 14.53 21.18 13.52
C ALA A 583 13.08 20.97 13.04
N PHE A 584 12.54 19.76 13.21
CA PHE A 584 11.14 19.42 12.93
C PHE A 584 10.18 20.29 13.75
N GLY A 585 10.42 20.44 15.06
CA GLY A 585 9.62 21.34 15.90
C GLY A 585 9.62 22.78 15.37
N SER A 586 10.78 23.25 14.89
CA SER A 586 10.93 24.57 14.28
C SER A 586 10.21 24.69 12.93
N VAL A 587 10.21 23.63 12.11
CA VAL A 587 9.39 23.56 10.89
C VAL A 587 7.90 23.58 11.22
N CYS A 588 7.44 22.85 12.23
CA CYS A 588 6.05 22.92 12.68
C CYS A 588 5.64 24.32 13.11
N LEU A 589 6.49 25.03 13.84
CA LEU A 589 6.26 26.44 14.20
C LEU A 589 6.13 27.31 12.95
N GLU A 590 7.01 27.13 11.96
CA GLU A 590 6.96 27.84 10.68
C GLU A 590 5.66 27.54 9.92
N VAL A 591 5.25 26.27 9.86
CA VAL A 591 4.02 25.82 9.22
C VAL A 591 2.78 26.38 9.91
N VAL A 592 2.76 26.46 11.24
CA VAL A 592 1.58 26.91 11.98
C VAL A 592 1.46 28.43 12.01
N THR A 593 2.58 29.15 12.08
CA THR A 593 2.56 30.62 12.19
C THR A 593 2.69 31.32 10.83
N GLY A 594 3.23 30.63 9.82
CA GLY A 594 3.67 31.24 8.56
C GLY A 594 4.91 32.14 8.70
N ALA A 595 5.54 32.17 9.88
CA ALA A 595 6.70 33.00 10.19
C ALA A 595 7.95 32.15 10.48
N LEU A 596 9.13 32.71 10.29
CA LEU A 596 10.38 32.01 10.59
C LEU A 596 10.52 31.77 12.11
N PRO A 597 11.18 30.68 12.54
CA PRO A 597 11.57 30.53 13.94
C PRO A 597 12.43 31.73 14.37
N TYR A 598 12.22 32.21 15.61
CA TYR A 598 12.81 33.46 16.10
C TYR A 598 12.47 34.67 15.22
N ALA A 599 11.21 34.82 14.79
CA ALA A 599 10.76 35.86 13.86
C ALA A 599 11.12 37.31 14.29
N TYR A 600 11.25 37.56 15.60
CA TYR A 600 11.65 38.86 16.15
C TYR A 600 13.14 39.19 15.95
N ARG A 601 13.98 38.21 15.62
CA ARG A 601 15.39 38.42 15.28
C ARG A 601 15.53 38.64 13.78
N LYS A 602 16.11 39.77 13.40
CA LYS A 602 16.39 40.10 11.99
C LYS A 602 17.61 39.36 11.42
N HIS A 603 18.63 39.09 12.24
CA HIS A 603 19.90 38.53 11.82
C HIS A 603 20.27 37.28 12.64
N ASP A 604 20.94 36.32 11.99
CA ASP A 604 21.29 35.02 12.56
C ASP A 604 22.20 35.07 13.79
N PRO A 605 23.15 36.02 13.96
CA PRO A 605 23.92 36.12 15.20
C PRO A 605 23.04 36.32 16.44
N GLY A 606 21.96 37.10 16.33
CA GLY A 606 21.01 37.29 17.43
C GLY A 606 20.23 36.01 17.76
N VAL A 607 19.97 35.18 16.75
CA VAL A 607 19.37 33.86 16.91
C VAL A 607 20.33 32.91 17.61
N MET A 608 21.62 32.92 17.22
CA MET A 608 22.66 32.12 17.85
C MET A 608 22.77 32.41 19.36
N PHE A 609 22.80 33.70 19.75
CA PHE A 609 22.82 34.08 21.16
C PHE A 609 21.58 33.59 21.93
N ASP A 610 20.40 33.70 21.33
CA ASP A 610 19.15 33.21 21.93
C ASP A 610 19.18 31.69 22.13
N ILE A 611 19.64 30.94 21.12
CA ILE A 611 19.79 29.48 21.20
C ILE A 611 20.75 29.10 22.34
N MET A 612 21.91 29.77 22.43
CA MET A 612 22.89 29.54 23.50
C MET A 612 22.34 29.87 24.89
N ALA A 613 21.47 30.88 25.00
CA ALA A 613 20.79 31.26 26.22
C ALA A 613 19.56 30.39 26.56
N GLY A 614 19.29 29.31 25.81
CA GLY A 614 18.17 28.41 26.04
C GLY A 614 16.80 29.00 25.67
N VAL A 615 16.79 30.10 24.90
CA VAL A 615 15.55 30.70 24.40
C VAL A 615 14.96 29.79 23.31
N LYS A 616 13.67 29.49 23.42
CA LYS A 616 12.98 28.61 22.48
C LYS A 616 12.60 29.32 21.17
N PRO A 617 12.48 28.58 20.05
CA PRO A 617 12.15 29.17 18.74
C PRO A 617 10.82 29.92 18.67
N SER A 618 9.86 29.55 19.54
CA SER A 618 8.52 30.14 19.62
C SER A 618 8.47 31.53 20.26
N ARG A 619 9.58 32.05 20.79
CA ARG A 619 9.58 33.38 21.42
C ARG A 619 9.12 34.45 20.42
N GLY A 620 8.21 35.32 20.87
CA GLY A 620 7.63 36.38 20.03
C GLY A 620 6.71 35.87 18.92
N SER A 621 6.33 34.59 18.92
CA SER A 621 5.41 34.00 17.95
C SER A 621 4.03 33.78 18.57
N ASN A 622 2.97 33.91 17.76
CA ASN A 622 1.62 33.51 18.15
C ASN A 622 1.50 31.99 18.06
N MET A 623 1.83 31.30 19.16
CA MET A 623 1.72 29.84 19.23
C MET A 623 0.29 29.38 18.99
N PRO A 624 0.09 28.18 18.41
CA PRO A 624 -1.24 27.60 18.27
C PRO A 624 -1.96 27.45 19.62
N ASP A 625 -3.27 27.71 19.61
CA ASP A 625 -4.14 27.55 20.78
C ASP A 625 -4.26 26.09 21.25
N CYS A 626 -4.01 25.14 20.34
CA CYS A 626 -3.99 23.72 20.67
C CYS A 626 -2.89 23.39 21.71
N LYS A 627 -3.32 23.19 22.96
CA LYS A 627 -2.44 22.90 24.10
C LYS A 627 -1.55 21.68 23.85
N ALA A 628 -2.11 20.61 23.27
CA ALA A 628 -1.40 19.37 23.01
C ALA A 628 -0.28 19.55 21.97
N LEU A 629 -0.55 20.26 20.87
CA LEU A 629 0.47 20.61 19.87
C LEU A 629 1.58 21.46 20.51
N ARG A 630 1.22 22.46 21.31
CA ARG A 630 2.21 23.29 22.03
C ARG A 630 3.08 22.46 22.98
N MET A 631 2.52 21.46 23.66
CA MET A 631 3.28 20.55 24.53
C MET A 631 4.24 19.68 23.71
N LEU A 632 3.79 19.15 22.57
CA LEU A 632 4.63 18.37 21.66
C LEU A 632 5.83 19.19 21.16
N LEU A 633 5.60 20.40 20.65
CA LEU A 633 6.68 21.28 20.17
C LEU A 633 7.68 21.62 21.28
N ASN A 634 7.21 21.87 22.50
CA ASN A 634 8.08 22.10 23.64
C ASN A 634 8.96 20.88 24.00
N ARG A 635 8.47 19.65 23.78
CA ARG A 635 9.28 18.43 23.95
C ARG A 635 10.32 18.28 22.83
N CYS A 636 9.98 18.64 21.60
CA CYS A 636 10.94 18.66 20.48
C CYS A 636 12.08 19.66 20.73
N TRP A 637 11.79 20.80 21.37
CA TRP A 637 12.78 21.81 21.73
C TRP A 637 13.38 21.63 23.14
N ASN A 638 13.42 20.41 23.66
CA ASN A 638 14.13 20.16 24.91
C ASN A 638 15.63 20.44 24.73
N GLU A 639 16.25 21.09 25.71
CA GLU A 639 17.67 21.42 25.69
C GLU A 639 18.53 20.15 25.65
N ALA A 640 18.19 19.14 26.44
CA ALA A 640 18.87 17.85 26.43
C ALA A 640 18.40 17.00 25.23
N PRO A 641 19.29 16.63 24.29
CA PRO A 641 18.91 15.87 23.10
C PRO A 641 18.25 14.52 23.42
N ALA A 642 18.70 13.85 24.49
CA ALA A 642 18.16 12.55 24.92
C ALA A 642 16.73 12.62 25.47
N LEU A 643 16.24 13.81 25.85
CA LEU A 643 14.87 14.01 26.34
C LEU A 643 13.89 14.38 25.22
N ARG A 644 14.38 14.57 23.98
CA ARG A 644 13.53 14.81 22.82
C ARG A 644 12.85 13.49 22.41
N PRO A 645 11.58 13.53 22.00
CA PRO A 645 10.87 12.33 21.56
C PRO A 645 11.49 11.76 20.28
N LYS A 646 11.30 10.47 20.01
CA LYS A 646 11.64 9.91 18.69
C LYS A 646 10.59 10.35 17.67
N MET A 647 10.96 10.42 16.40
CA MET A 647 9.99 10.83 15.37
C MET A 647 8.80 9.87 15.20
N GLY A 648 8.97 8.59 15.52
CA GLY A 648 7.84 7.65 15.62
C GLY A 648 6.81 8.06 16.70
N ASP A 649 7.28 8.49 17.88
CA ASP A 649 6.40 8.98 18.96
C ASP A 649 5.70 10.28 18.54
N VAL A 650 6.44 11.19 17.89
CA VAL A 650 5.91 12.46 17.37
C VAL A 650 4.82 12.20 16.32
N LEU A 651 5.05 11.27 15.39
CA LEU A 651 4.07 10.87 14.36
C LEU A 651 2.80 10.30 14.99
N GLN A 652 2.92 9.46 16.02
CA GLN A 652 1.77 8.90 16.73
C GLN A 652 0.96 10.01 17.43
N CYS A 653 1.62 10.94 18.11
CA CYS A 653 0.95 12.09 18.71
C CYS A 653 0.21 12.94 17.67
N LEU A 654 0.84 13.24 16.52
CA LEU A 654 0.20 14.00 15.45
C LEU A 654 -0.95 13.24 14.80
N THR A 655 -0.89 11.91 14.72
CA THR A 655 -1.98 11.07 14.21
C THR A 655 -3.22 11.20 15.09
N ILE A 656 -3.05 11.15 16.42
CA ILE A 656 -4.15 11.34 17.38
C ILE A 656 -4.74 12.75 17.25
N LEU A 657 -3.88 13.78 17.20
CA LEU A 657 -4.34 15.18 17.07
C LEU A 657 -5.05 15.44 15.74
N ASN A 658 -4.63 14.78 14.67
CA ASN A 658 -5.28 14.91 13.36
C ASN A 658 -6.66 14.24 13.35
N ALA A 659 -6.83 13.13 14.06
CA ALA A 659 -8.13 12.47 14.20
C ALA A 659 -9.11 13.30 15.07
N GLU A 660 -8.62 13.95 16.12
CA GLU A 660 -9.43 14.82 16.97
C GLU A 660 -9.85 16.13 16.29
N ALA A 661 -9.07 16.62 15.31
CA ALA A 661 -9.39 17.85 14.56
C ALA A 661 -10.33 17.62 13.37
N GLY A 662 -10.55 16.37 12.96
CA GLY A 662 -11.49 15.97 11.91
C GLY A 662 -12.91 15.63 12.42
N LEU A 663 -13.12 15.69 13.73
CA LEU A 663 -14.43 15.69 14.41
C LEU A 663 -14.85 17.13 14.71
#